data_AF-A0ABD0SVD2-F1
#
_entry.id   AF-A0ABD0SVD2-F1
#
_cell.length_a   1.000
_cell.length_b   1.000
_cell.length_c   1.000
_cell.angle_alpha   90.00
_cell.angle_beta   90.00
_cell.angle_gamma   90.00
#
_symmetry.space_group_name_H-M   'P 1'
#
loop_
_entity.id
_entity.type
_entity.pdbx_description
1 polymer ?
#
loop_
_entity_poly.entity_id
_entity_poly.type
_entity_poly.pdbx_seq_one_letter_code
_entity_poly.pdbx_strand_id
1 'polypeptide(L)'
;MLGGDVVLHEAAFNAEIHIALQAFPHRSCSDFSLGTHPATSLLKAGFNRKMAMRQLRLVVVGQMFECPVWYKIKLLKIAALKMLPAKKSRHIKSWVLIKRCSEQEAEEFVNDEKTWSRNYTRDSEEGQKRFYRCNKVKSKGPQCDCALYLLFVNDCEDVLIFKTTSEHNHDQIGTRSDYGISENVKREINKLFDLRLKPKAILEALNKIEGIKVPSKRQLNNYLYDRRREKYGRATIYLGELEKWIFDRTTIPDDENEVFVFSYYVLEDKVPTFRLALSTKKLLNIVCSTDVLHIDATYKLIWQGFPVLVLGTTDKNRKFHPLCLGISTNERQEDFQMIFGGLKEKALSLFDHILEPRVLVCDAAQAIINAFIEVFGNAPVVRMCWAHAKKNMQQKVQKTVHKTKQKEIIQDIDTLHNATSYEVFNAASQAFVEKWQTQTEFVNYFQEEWLKKHPNWFLGAAPCSPVTNNAFNRNIKDHNTLRERFPLSHFLAIATEMVGQWSIQSCKESLPEEPTIELKDWTDGYCWAKKDLKIKILSSNTAYTEYLIPSSQVGDVNYGEQWLNFDDYKRKHFAFWKVKVPKNGTENVNWKKGSCTCPQFYKKYICKHLLGLAIRLKLATPPLEAKALPIGQKRKRGRPTKSRPALIIQ
;
A
#
# COMPACT_ATOMS: atom_id res chain seq x y z
N MET A 1 -35.09 63.65 -24.70
CA MET A 1 -34.10 64.39 -23.89
C MET A 1 -32.72 63.84 -24.22
N LEU A 2 -32.08 64.52 -25.17
CA LEU A 2 -30.65 64.45 -25.49
C LEU A 2 -29.89 64.95 -24.25
N GLY A 3 -28.75 64.44 -23.81
CA GLY A 3 -27.54 64.05 -24.53
C GLY A 3 -26.38 64.85 -23.91
N GLY A 4 -25.33 64.16 -23.42
CA GLY A 4 -24.09 64.79 -22.97
C GLY A 4 -23.68 64.40 -21.55
N ASP A 5 -22.67 63.52 -21.43
CA ASP A 5 -21.69 63.51 -20.32
C ASP A 5 -20.60 62.46 -20.58
N VAL A 6 -19.74 62.71 -21.58
CA VAL A 6 -18.43 62.05 -21.71
C VAL A 6 -17.43 63.05 -22.33
N VAL A 7 -17.13 64.16 -21.65
CA VAL A 7 -16.00 65.03 -22.02
C VAL A 7 -15.16 65.51 -20.82
N LEU A 8 -15.63 65.40 -19.57
CA LEU A 8 -14.91 66.02 -18.43
C LEU A 8 -13.81 65.19 -17.75
N HIS A 9 -13.55 63.93 -18.16
CA HIS A 9 -12.51 63.11 -17.51
C HIS A 9 -11.16 63.00 -18.25
N GLU A 10 -11.05 63.51 -19.47
CA GLU A 10 -9.81 63.46 -20.26
C GLU A 10 -8.90 64.69 -20.04
N ALA A 11 -9.48 65.82 -19.60
CA ALA A 11 -8.72 67.04 -19.30
C ALA A 11 -7.94 66.96 -17.96
N ALA A 12 -8.43 66.20 -16.98
CA ALA A 12 -7.74 66.04 -15.68
C ALA A 12 -6.53 65.08 -15.74
N PHE A 13 -6.53 64.11 -16.68
CA PHE A 13 -5.45 63.13 -16.81
C PHE A 13 -4.23 63.66 -17.58
N ASN A 14 -4.42 64.63 -18.48
CA ASN A 14 -3.33 65.24 -19.24
C ASN A 14 -2.59 66.37 -18.48
N ALA A 15 -3.16 66.88 -17.38
CA ALA A 15 -2.49 67.88 -16.54
C ALA A 15 -1.44 67.28 -15.58
N GLU A 16 -1.58 66.02 -15.14
CA GLU A 16 -0.60 65.36 -14.25
C GLU A 16 0.61 64.79 -14.99
N ILE A 17 0.53 64.55 -16.30
CA ILE A 17 1.67 64.06 -17.11
C ILE A 17 2.63 65.20 -17.48
N HIS A 18 2.15 66.46 -17.56
CA HIS A 18 3.00 67.59 -17.90
C HIS A 18 3.85 68.14 -16.74
N ILE A 19 3.51 67.84 -15.48
CA ILE A 19 4.31 68.23 -14.29
C ILE A 19 5.47 67.24 -14.04
N ALA A 20 5.39 66.00 -14.52
CA ALA A 20 6.37 64.96 -14.22
C ALA A 20 7.58 64.89 -15.19
N LEU A 21 7.61 65.67 -16.27
CA LEU A 21 8.66 65.63 -17.30
C LEU A 21 9.57 66.87 -17.35
N GLN A 22 9.49 67.79 -16.38
CA GLN A 22 10.41 68.93 -16.26
C GLN A 22 11.52 68.76 -15.20
N ALA A 23 11.59 67.63 -14.50
CA ALA A 23 12.68 67.34 -13.58
C ALA A 23 13.62 66.28 -14.20
N PHE A 24 14.65 66.75 -14.88
CA PHE A 24 16.01 66.19 -15.04
C PHE A 24 16.58 66.38 -16.46
N PRO A 25 17.72 67.09 -16.61
CA PRO A 25 18.28 67.47 -17.90
C PRO A 25 19.30 66.45 -18.45
N HIS A 26 19.38 66.40 -19.79
CA HIS A 26 20.53 66.06 -20.65
C HIS A 26 21.40 64.82 -20.35
N ARG A 27 21.49 63.89 -21.32
CA ARG A 27 22.65 63.77 -22.23
C ARG A 27 22.40 62.76 -23.37
N SER A 28 22.96 63.11 -24.53
CA SER A 28 23.06 62.42 -25.83
C SER A 28 23.75 61.05 -25.74
N CYS A 29 23.83 60.14 -26.72
CA CYS A 29 23.81 60.10 -28.19
C CYS A 29 23.33 58.67 -28.57
N SER A 30 22.66 58.42 -29.71
CA SER A 30 23.24 57.91 -30.97
C SER A 30 24.33 56.83 -30.74
N ASP A 31 24.33 55.62 -31.27
CA ASP A 31 23.77 54.97 -32.46
C ASP A 31 23.80 53.46 -32.14
N PHE A 32 23.00 52.62 -32.80
CA PHE A 32 23.47 51.36 -33.41
C PHE A 32 22.30 50.61 -34.04
N SER A 33 22.51 50.29 -35.32
CA SER A 33 21.57 49.78 -36.30
C SER A 33 21.21 48.30 -36.12
N LEU A 34 20.00 47.98 -36.59
CA LEU A 34 19.46 46.63 -36.77
C LEU A 34 20.12 45.91 -37.96
N GLY A 35 20.38 44.61 -37.80
CA GLY A 35 20.84 43.69 -38.86
C GLY A 35 20.34 42.25 -38.67
N THR A 36 19.16 41.98 -39.24
CA THR A 36 18.69 40.77 -39.97
C THR A 36 18.76 39.32 -39.43
N HIS A 37 17.55 38.79 -39.11
CA HIS A 37 16.92 37.50 -39.50
C HIS A 37 17.53 36.11 -39.13
N PRO A 38 16.81 34.96 -39.31
CA PRO A 38 15.50 34.53 -38.79
C PRO A 38 15.55 33.10 -38.19
N ALA A 39 14.59 32.67 -37.36
CA ALA A 39 14.51 31.25 -36.97
C ALA A 39 13.06 30.76 -36.81
N THR A 40 12.43 30.51 -37.95
CA THR A 40 11.35 29.53 -38.09
C THR A 40 11.94 28.12 -38.03
N SER A 41 12.10 27.57 -36.81
CA SER A 41 12.11 26.13 -36.57
C SER A 41 12.19 25.87 -35.06
N LEU A 42 11.06 25.62 -34.39
CA LEU A 42 10.96 24.85 -33.13
C LEU A 42 9.50 24.78 -32.62
N LEU A 43 8.53 24.54 -33.51
CA LEU A 43 7.16 24.15 -33.13
C LEU A 43 7.00 22.62 -33.21
N LYS A 44 7.85 21.88 -32.49
CA LYS A 44 7.64 20.46 -32.15
C LYS A 44 8.34 20.11 -30.83
N ALA A 45 7.78 20.56 -29.71
CA ALA A 45 7.94 19.90 -28.42
C ALA A 45 6.94 20.52 -27.43
N GLY A 46 5.96 19.73 -26.99
CA GLY A 46 5.03 20.13 -25.95
C GLY A 46 5.76 20.43 -24.64
N PHE A 47 5.82 21.71 -24.27
CA PHE A 47 6.44 22.14 -23.01
C PHE A 47 5.39 22.40 -21.92
N ASN A 48 5.59 21.71 -20.81
CA ASN A 48 4.69 21.56 -19.68
C ASN A 48 4.73 22.80 -18.76
N ARG A 49 3.57 23.40 -18.47
CA ARG A 49 3.38 24.66 -17.71
C ARG A 49 3.95 24.68 -16.27
N LYS A 50 4.47 23.57 -15.74
CA LYS A 50 5.04 23.51 -14.37
C LYS A 50 6.55 23.76 -14.28
N MET A 51 7.27 23.83 -15.39
CA MET A 51 8.73 24.08 -15.38
C MET A 51 9.11 25.56 -15.62
N ALA A 52 8.18 26.38 -16.10
CA ALA A 52 8.39 27.81 -16.36
C ALA A 52 8.53 28.68 -15.09
N MET A 53 8.24 28.16 -13.90
CA MET A 53 8.43 28.90 -12.64
C MET A 53 9.73 28.58 -11.90
N ARG A 54 10.68 27.84 -12.50
CA ARG A 54 11.94 27.50 -11.79
C ARG A 54 13.27 27.73 -12.51
N GLN A 55 13.29 28.25 -13.73
CA GLN A 55 14.53 28.69 -14.38
C GLN A 55 14.32 29.94 -15.24
N LEU A 56 14.51 31.10 -14.62
CA LEU A 56 14.85 32.36 -15.29
C LEU A 56 15.88 33.06 -14.38
N ARG A 57 17.05 32.43 -14.23
CA ARG A 57 18.28 33.11 -13.82
C ARG A 57 18.96 33.55 -15.11
N LEU A 58 18.64 34.75 -15.57
CA LEU A 58 19.47 35.46 -16.54
C LEU A 58 20.57 36.16 -15.73
N VAL A 59 21.81 35.76 -16.00
CA VAL A 59 23.02 36.40 -15.52
C VAL A 59 23.14 37.75 -16.23
N VAL A 60 22.95 38.84 -15.50
CA VAL A 60 23.48 40.16 -15.86
C VAL A 60 24.16 40.70 -14.60
N VAL A 61 25.44 41.02 -14.78
CA VAL A 61 26.36 41.54 -13.76
C VAL A 61 25.96 42.97 -13.41
N GLY A 62 25.87 43.28 -12.11
CA GLY A 62 25.91 44.64 -11.59
C GLY A 62 24.55 45.27 -11.23
N GLN A 63 24.39 45.58 -9.94
CA GLN A 63 23.35 46.41 -9.30
C GLN A 63 21.92 45.84 -9.18
N MET A 64 21.64 45.34 -7.98
CA MET A 64 20.29 45.02 -7.48
C MET A 64 19.47 46.31 -7.31
N PHE A 65 18.42 46.48 -8.11
CA PHE A 65 17.25 47.25 -7.74
C PHE A 65 16.05 46.30 -7.66
N GLU A 66 15.52 46.11 -6.45
CA GLU A 66 14.29 45.35 -6.23
C GLU A 66 13.10 46.13 -6.80
N CYS A 67 12.56 45.64 -7.92
CA CYS A 67 11.30 46.15 -8.47
C CYS A 67 10.12 45.58 -7.65
N PRO A 68 9.26 46.40 -7.03
CA PRO A 68 8.15 45.94 -6.21
C PRO A 68 7.22 45.01 -6.99
N VAL A 69 6.76 43.94 -6.33
CA VAL A 69 5.91 42.88 -6.89
C VAL A 69 4.68 43.44 -7.63
N TRP A 70 4.17 44.61 -7.25
CA TRP A 70 3.07 45.28 -7.96
C TRP A 70 3.45 45.64 -9.40
N TYR A 71 4.66 46.16 -9.67
CA TYR A 71 5.02 46.65 -10.99
C TYR A 71 5.13 45.49 -12.01
N LYS A 72 5.63 44.34 -11.56
CA LYS A 72 5.61 43.08 -12.33
C LYS A 72 4.18 42.57 -12.58
N ILE A 73 3.27 42.70 -11.61
CA ILE A 73 1.84 42.36 -11.79
C ILE A 73 1.18 43.33 -12.79
N LYS A 74 1.54 44.61 -12.78
CA LYS A 74 0.99 45.62 -13.70
C LYS A 74 1.46 45.38 -15.14
N LEU A 75 2.75 45.09 -15.35
CA LEU A 75 3.29 44.71 -16.67
C LEU A 75 2.74 43.37 -17.17
N LEU A 76 2.57 42.37 -16.29
CA LEU A 76 1.92 41.10 -16.65
C LEU A 76 0.43 41.27 -16.98
N LYS A 77 -0.28 42.19 -16.29
CA LYS A 77 -1.66 42.56 -16.65
C LYS A 77 -1.73 43.29 -17.99
N ILE A 78 -0.79 44.18 -18.30
CA ILE A 78 -0.71 44.89 -19.59
C ILE A 78 -0.35 43.93 -20.73
N ALA A 79 0.59 43.00 -20.52
CA ALA A 79 0.92 41.97 -21.49
C ALA A 79 -0.22 40.96 -21.69
N ALA A 80 -0.94 40.59 -20.63
CA ALA A 80 -2.13 39.75 -20.71
C ALA A 80 -3.30 40.47 -21.41
N LEU A 81 -3.45 41.79 -21.22
CA LEU A 81 -4.45 42.61 -21.92
C LEU A 81 -4.13 42.75 -23.42
N LYS A 82 -2.85 42.83 -23.81
CA LYS A 82 -2.41 42.87 -25.21
C LYS A 82 -2.44 41.50 -25.93
N MET A 83 -2.55 40.40 -25.18
CA MET A 83 -2.69 39.03 -25.72
C MET A 83 -4.09 38.43 -25.58
N LEU A 84 -5.08 39.23 -25.21
CA LEU A 84 -6.46 38.80 -25.34
C LEU A 84 -6.77 38.66 -26.84
N PRO A 85 -7.31 37.51 -27.30
CA PRO A 85 -7.87 37.46 -28.64
C PRO A 85 -8.88 38.60 -28.75
N ALA A 86 -8.82 39.36 -29.84
CA ALA A 86 -9.78 40.43 -30.14
C ALA A 86 -11.17 39.97 -29.69
N LYS A 87 -11.85 40.76 -28.86
CA LYS A 87 -13.24 40.47 -28.43
C LYS A 87 -13.98 40.07 -29.70
N LYS A 88 -14.37 38.79 -29.81
CA LYS A 88 -15.12 38.29 -30.97
C LYS A 88 -16.24 39.30 -31.18
N SER A 89 -16.28 39.89 -32.38
CA SER A 89 -17.42 40.68 -32.85
C SER A 89 -18.68 39.98 -32.36
N ARG A 90 -19.53 40.67 -31.60
CA ARG A 90 -20.85 40.12 -31.27
C ARG A 90 -21.48 39.81 -32.61
N HIS A 91 -21.58 38.53 -32.98
CA HIS A 91 -22.32 38.11 -34.17
C HIS A 91 -23.70 38.73 -34.04
N ILE A 92 -23.96 39.76 -34.85
CA ILE A 92 -25.26 40.41 -34.91
C ILE A 92 -26.16 39.35 -35.53
N LYS A 93 -26.99 38.73 -34.68
CA LYS A 93 -27.97 37.76 -35.14
C LYS A 93 -29.01 38.52 -35.96
N SER A 94 -29.19 38.13 -37.21
CA SER A 94 -30.27 38.65 -38.06
C SER A 94 -31.57 37.97 -37.64
N TRP A 95 -32.53 38.76 -37.16
CA TRP A 95 -33.81 38.29 -36.65
C TRP A 95 -34.92 38.57 -37.65
N VAL A 96 -35.76 37.57 -37.91
CA VAL A 96 -36.92 37.69 -38.80
C VAL A 96 -38.18 37.38 -38.00
N LEU A 97 -39.20 38.20 -38.18
CA LEU A 97 -40.53 37.97 -37.63
C LEU A 97 -41.18 36.81 -38.39
N ILE A 98 -41.53 35.74 -37.66
CA ILE A 98 -42.11 34.53 -38.23
C ILE A 98 -43.63 34.56 -38.16
N LYS A 99 -44.17 34.93 -37.00
CA LYS A 99 -45.61 34.89 -36.73
C LYS A 99 -46.00 35.91 -35.65
N ARG A 100 -47.20 36.47 -35.78
CA ARG A 100 -47.93 37.19 -34.73
C ARG A 100 -49.09 36.30 -34.30
N CYS A 101 -49.21 36.01 -33.01
CA CYS A 101 -50.21 35.09 -32.49
C CYS A 101 -50.51 35.36 -31.00
N SER A 102 -51.46 34.64 -30.43
CA SER A 102 -51.72 34.64 -28.99
C SER A 102 -50.56 34.01 -28.20
N GLU A 103 -50.53 34.25 -26.88
CA GLU A 103 -49.52 33.64 -25.99
C GLU A 103 -49.55 32.10 -26.05
N GLN A 104 -50.74 31.50 -26.06
CA GLN A 104 -50.89 30.05 -26.12
C GLN A 104 -50.29 29.46 -27.41
N GLU A 105 -50.60 30.08 -28.57
CA GLU A 105 -50.04 29.64 -29.85
C GLU A 105 -48.52 29.83 -29.92
N ALA A 106 -47.98 30.86 -29.26
CA ALA A 106 -46.53 31.09 -29.21
C ALA A 106 -45.82 30.03 -28.37
N GLU A 107 -46.42 29.59 -27.26
CA GLU A 107 -45.89 28.51 -26.43
C GLU A 107 -45.97 27.15 -27.14
N GLU A 108 -47.09 26.86 -27.81
CA GLU A 108 -47.25 25.68 -28.66
C GLU A 108 -46.16 25.63 -29.75
N PHE A 109 -45.90 26.75 -30.43
CA PHE A 109 -44.84 26.86 -31.45
C PHE A 109 -43.44 26.53 -30.91
N VAL A 110 -43.09 27.03 -29.72
CA VAL A 110 -41.79 26.71 -29.07
C VAL A 110 -41.71 25.23 -28.71
N ASN A 111 -42.81 24.66 -28.22
CA ASN A 111 -42.86 23.30 -27.71
C ASN A 111 -42.89 22.26 -28.83
N ASP A 112 -43.56 22.55 -29.95
CA ASP A 112 -43.68 21.66 -31.11
C ASP A 112 -42.34 21.32 -31.75
N GLU A 113 -41.44 22.30 -31.88
CA GLU A 113 -40.11 22.06 -32.43
C GLU A 113 -39.24 21.17 -31.51
N LYS A 114 -39.56 21.03 -30.21
CA LYS A 114 -38.85 20.22 -29.19
C LYS A 114 -37.32 20.44 -29.08
N THR A 115 -36.80 21.48 -29.73
CA THR A 115 -35.36 21.81 -29.81
C THR A 115 -34.99 23.03 -28.97
N TRP A 116 -35.96 23.70 -28.36
CA TRP A 116 -35.75 24.93 -27.61
C TRP A 116 -35.65 24.70 -26.10
N SER A 117 -34.92 25.59 -25.43
CA SER A 117 -34.87 25.71 -23.97
C SER A 117 -34.77 27.19 -23.61
N ARG A 118 -35.45 27.62 -22.54
CA ARG A 118 -35.43 29.02 -22.10
C ARG A 118 -34.01 29.44 -21.71
N ASN A 119 -33.57 30.61 -22.16
CA ASN A 119 -32.24 31.14 -21.90
C ASN A 119 -32.28 32.26 -20.86
N TYR A 120 -32.89 33.38 -21.20
CA TYR A 120 -33.05 34.55 -20.33
C TYR A 120 -34.22 35.40 -20.85
N THR A 121 -34.67 36.34 -20.02
CA THR A 121 -35.73 37.30 -20.35
C THR A 121 -35.13 38.70 -20.27
N ARG A 122 -35.59 39.62 -21.13
CA ARG A 122 -35.18 41.02 -21.13
C ARG A 122 -36.38 41.91 -21.41
N ASP A 123 -36.61 42.88 -20.54
CA ASP A 123 -37.65 43.89 -20.77
C ASP A 123 -37.11 45.02 -21.67
N SER A 124 -37.98 45.54 -22.52
CA SER A 124 -37.70 46.64 -23.45
C SER A 124 -38.91 47.56 -23.56
N GLU A 125 -38.75 48.74 -24.16
CA GLU A 125 -39.85 49.70 -24.39
C GLU A 125 -41.00 49.07 -25.21
N GLU A 126 -40.67 48.19 -26.16
CA GLU A 126 -41.62 47.42 -26.98
C GLU A 126 -42.36 46.32 -26.18
N GLY A 127 -41.87 45.98 -24.99
CA GLY A 127 -42.38 44.91 -24.13
C GLY A 127 -41.35 43.85 -23.74
N GLN A 128 -41.80 42.71 -23.23
CA GLN A 128 -40.93 41.67 -22.65
C GLN A 128 -40.43 40.68 -23.72
N LYS A 129 -39.10 40.55 -23.87
CA LYS A 129 -38.45 39.60 -24.79
C LYS A 129 -38.00 38.35 -24.04
N ARG A 130 -38.59 37.19 -24.33
CA ARG A 130 -38.18 35.87 -23.80
C ARG A 130 -37.29 35.15 -24.82
N PHE A 131 -36.00 34.97 -24.51
CA PHE A 131 -35.04 34.33 -25.41
C PHE A 131 -34.92 32.82 -25.15
N TYR A 132 -34.86 32.07 -26.24
CA TYR A 132 -34.70 30.63 -26.29
C TYR A 132 -33.43 30.24 -27.07
N ARG A 133 -32.89 29.08 -26.71
CA ARG A 133 -31.65 28.52 -27.23
C ARG A 133 -31.85 27.05 -27.58
N CYS A 134 -31.07 26.55 -28.52
CA CYS A 134 -31.03 25.12 -28.84
C CYS A 134 -30.66 24.28 -27.58
N ASN A 135 -31.48 23.29 -27.25
CA ASN A 135 -31.32 22.40 -26.11
C ASN A 135 -30.35 21.23 -26.37
N LYS A 136 -29.96 21.00 -27.63
CA LYS A 136 -29.05 19.92 -28.06
C LYS A 136 -27.58 20.20 -27.76
N VAL A 137 -27.21 21.45 -27.47
CA VAL A 137 -25.85 21.88 -27.08
C VAL A 137 -25.77 22.30 -25.61
N LYS A 138 -24.57 22.24 -25.00
CA LYS A 138 -24.35 22.63 -23.59
C LYS A 138 -24.57 24.12 -23.36
N SER A 139 -24.87 24.50 -22.12
CA SER A 139 -25.12 25.92 -21.79
C SER A 139 -23.89 26.79 -21.67
N LYS A 140 -22.78 26.19 -21.24
CA LYS A 140 -21.47 26.83 -21.14
C LYS A 140 -20.56 26.20 -22.20
N GLY A 141 -20.61 26.72 -23.43
CA GLY A 141 -19.86 26.24 -24.61
C GLY A 141 -20.25 26.99 -25.89
N PRO A 142 -19.70 26.62 -27.07
CA PRO A 142 -20.20 27.13 -28.35
C PRO A 142 -21.71 26.88 -28.46
N GLN A 143 -22.47 27.92 -28.79
CA GLN A 143 -23.92 27.83 -28.93
C GLN A 143 -24.30 27.60 -30.39
N CYS A 144 -25.44 26.95 -30.59
CA CYS A 144 -26.05 26.87 -31.93
C CYS A 144 -26.35 28.27 -32.44
N ASP A 145 -26.12 28.50 -33.73
CA ASP A 145 -26.34 29.81 -34.34
C ASP A 145 -27.83 30.15 -34.41
N CYS A 146 -28.67 29.14 -34.60
CA CYS A 146 -30.12 29.28 -34.53
C CYS A 146 -30.59 29.68 -33.12
N ALA A 147 -31.33 30.79 -33.03
CA ALA A 147 -31.98 31.26 -31.81
C ALA A 147 -33.40 31.77 -32.08
N LEU A 148 -34.19 31.80 -31.03
CA LEU A 148 -35.60 32.19 -31.05
C LEU A 148 -35.85 33.17 -29.89
N TYR A 149 -36.67 34.19 -30.09
CA TYR A 149 -37.25 34.93 -28.98
C TYR A 149 -38.72 35.24 -29.23
N LEU A 150 -39.47 35.36 -28.15
CA LEU A 150 -40.85 35.82 -28.13
C LEU A 150 -40.88 37.25 -27.59
N LEU A 151 -41.56 38.17 -28.27
CA LEU A 151 -41.80 39.53 -27.81
C LEU A 151 -43.28 39.67 -27.43
N PHE A 152 -43.51 39.88 -26.14
CA PHE A 152 -44.82 40.20 -25.56
C PHE A 152 -44.98 41.71 -25.59
N VAL A 153 -45.90 42.22 -26.41
CA VAL A 153 -46.07 43.67 -26.63
C VAL A 153 -46.83 44.29 -25.45
N ASN A 154 -46.41 45.45 -24.94
CA ASN A 154 -47.02 46.05 -23.74
C ASN A 154 -48.49 46.46 -23.95
N ASP A 155 -48.83 46.97 -25.13
CA ASP A 155 -50.14 47.56 -25.42
C ASP A 155 -51.06 46.62 -26.24
N CYS A 156 -50.73 45.32 -26.31
CA CYS A 156 -51.48 44.35 -27.10
C CYS A 156 -51.31 42.93 -26.54
N GLU A 157 -52.34 42.08 -26.59
CA GLU A 157 -52.25 40.66 -26.20
C GLU A 157 -51.48 39.79 -27.21
N ASP A 158 -50.95 40.41 -28.27
CA ASP A 158 -50.20 39.71 -29.31
C ASP A 158 -48.75 39.43 -28.89
N VAL A 159 -48.32 38.20 -29.18
CA VAL A 159 -46.95 37.74 -29.07
C VAL A 159 -46.33 37.61 -30.45
N LEU A 160 -45.18 38.26 -30.63
CA LEU A 160 -44.41 38.23 -31.87
C LEU A 160 -43.26 37.21 -31.75
N ILE A 161 -43.22 36.23 -32.65
CA ILE A 161 -42.20 35.19 -32.69
C ILE A 161 -41.08 35.61 -33.64
N PHE A 162 -39.86 35.73 -33.14
CA PHE A 162 -38.68 36.02 -33.94
C PHE A 162 -37.70 34.86 -33.95
N LYS A 163 -37.27 34.44 -35.14
CA LYS A 163 -36.25 33.39 -35.34
C LYS A 163 -35.07 33.98 -36.11
N THR A 164 -33.87 33.49 -35.82
CA THR A 164 -32.69 33.86 -36.61
C THR A 164 -32.73 33.24 -38.00
N THR A 165 -32.15 33.92 -39.00
CA THR A 165 -32.03 33.39 -40.38
C THR A 165 -31.11 32.17 -40.51
N SER A 166 -30.32 31.87 -39.49
CA SER A 166 -29.39 30.73 -39.47
C SER A 166 -30.11 29.42 -39.12
N GLU A 167 -29.83 28.38 -39.89
CA GLU A 167 -30.27 27.01 -39.58
C GLU A 167 -29.55 26.43 -38.35
N HIS A 168 -30.09 25.33 -37.83
CA HIS A 168 -29.47 24.62 -36.71
C HIS A 168 -28.15 23.95 -37.13
N ASN A 169 -27.03 24.40 -36.56
CA ASN A 169 -25.70 23.78 -36.74
C ASN A 169 -25.24 22.94 -35.53
N HIS A 170 -26.17 22.46 -34.70
CA HIS A 170 -25.83 21.77 -33.45
C HIS A 170 -25.10 20.43 -33.65
N ASP A 171 -25.27 19.77 -34.80
CA ASP A 171 -24.55 18.52 -35.12
C ASP A 171 -23.05 18.76 -35.35
N GLN A 172 -22.68 19.93 -35.87
CA GLN A 172 -21.29 20.33 -36.08
C GLN A 172 -20.58 20.73 -34.77
N ILE A 173 -21.36 21.12 -33.76
CA ILE A 173 -20.87 21.53 -32.43
C ILE A 173 -20.72 20.31 -31.49
N GLY A 174 -21.52 19.26 -31.72
CA GLY A 174 -21.57 18.03 -30.91
C GLY A 174 -22.85 17.96 -30.06
N THR A 175 -23.53 16.81 -30.10
CA THR A 175 -24.83 16.62 -29.46
C THR A 175 -24.69 16.15 -28.01
N ARG A 176 -25.69 16.42 -27.16
CA ARG A 176 -25.76 15.87 -25.78
C ARG A 176 -25.52 14.35 -25.69
N SER A 177 -25.86 13.58 -26.72
CA SER A 177 -25.72 12.11 -26.75
C SER A 177 -24.27 11.63 -26.80
N ASP A 178 -23.34 12.47 -27.25
CA ASP A 178 -21.90 12.17 -27.30
C ASP A 178 -21.19 12.33 -25.94
N TYR A 179 -21.90 12.81 -24.92
CA TYR A 179 -21.36 13.16 -23.62
C TYR A 179 -21.78 12.16 -22.54
N GLY A 180 -20.82 11.39 -22.03
CA GLY A 180 -21.05 10.42 -20.96
C GLY A 180 -20.05 9.27 -21.04
N ILE A 181 -20.20 8.28 -20.17
CA ILE A 181 -19.57 6.97 -20.34
C ILE A 181 -20.62 6.08 -20.99
N SER A 182 -20.31 5.46 -22.14
CA SER A 182 -21.25 4.57 -22.82
C SER A 182 -21.50 3.29 -21.99
N GLU A 183 -22.63 2.63 -22.18
CA GLU A 183 -22.95 1.42 -21.41
C GLU A 183 -21.93 0.29 -21.62
N ASN A 184 -21.38 0.18 -22.83
CA ASN A 184 -20.33 -0.79 -23.09
C ASN A 184 -19.07 -0.51 -22.24
N VAL A 185 -18.65 0.76 -22.16
CA VAL A 185 -17.50 1.17 -21.33
C VAL A 185 -17.82 0.98 -19.84
N LYS A 186 -19.06 1.25 -19.39
CA LYS A 186 -19.47 1.03 -18.00
C LYS A 186 -19.36 -0.44 -17.59
N ARG A 187 -19.79 -1.38 -18.45
CA ARG A 187 -19.63 -2.82 -18.19
C ARG A 187 -18.18 -3.24 -18.00
N GLU A 188 -17.28 -2.74 -18.85
CA GLU A 188 -15.85 -3.02 -18.71
C GLU A 188 -15.25 -2.36 -17.46
N ILE A 189 -15.64 -1.12 -17.15
CA ILE A 189 -15.24 -0.48 -15.88
C ILE A 189 -15.68 -1.33 -14.68
N ASN A 190 -16.89 -1.89 -14.70
CA ASN A 190 -17.40 -2.71 -13.60
C ASN A 190 -16.58 -3.99 -13.41
N LYS A 191 -16.26 -4.71 -14.50
CA LYS A 191 -15.36 -5.88 -14.42
C LYS A 191 -14.02 -5.51 -13.80
N LEU A 192 -13.41 -4.41 -14.25
CA LEU A 192 -12.12 -3.96 -13.74
C LEU A 192 -12.21 -3.43 -12.28
N PHE A 193 -13.34 -2.84 -11.91
CA PHE A 193 -13.62 -2.40 -10.55
C PHE A 193 -13.82 -3.57 -9.58
N ASP A 194 -14.47 -4.64 -10.02
CA ASP A 194 -14.65 -5.86 -9.22
C ASP A 194 -13.34 -6.61 -9.02
N LEU A 195 -12.41 -6.51 -9.98
CA LEU A 195 -11.01 -6.90 -9.83
C LEU A 195 -10.19 -5.94 -8.96
N ARG A 196 -10.84 -4.92 -8.36
CA ARG A 196 -10.25 -3.88 -7.48
C ARG A 196 -9.16 -3.03 -8.15
N LEU A 197 -9.13 -2.92 -9.49
CA LEU A 197 -8.11 -2.09 -10.15
C LEU A 197 -8.25 -0.61 -9.75
N LYS A 198 -7.11 0.05 -9.60
CA LYS A 198 -7.07 1.51 -9.33
C LYS A 198 -7.55 2.29 -10.54
N PRO A 199 -8.12 3.50 -10.37
CA PRO A 199 -8.63 4.31 -11.48
C PRO A 199 -7.62 4.50 -12.62
N LYS A 200 -6.32 4.65 -12.30
CA LYS A 200 -5.26 4.76 -13.32
C LYS A 200 -5.12 3.47 -14.13
N ALA A 201 -5.09 2.31 -13.47
CA ALA A 201 -4.97 1.01 -14.10
C ALA A 201 -6.24 0.66 -14.92
N ILE A 202 -7.43 1.08 -14.44
CA ILE A 202 -8.67 0.97 -15.21
C ILE A 202 -8.56 1.76 -16.53
N LEU A 203 -8.10 3.01 -16.49
CA LEU A 203 -7.90 3.80 -17.72
C LEU A 203 -6.87 3.14 -18.66
N GLU A 204 -5.75 2.65 -18.12
CA GLU A 204 -4.73 1.96 -18.90
C GLU A 204 -5.26 0.65 -19.52
N ALA A 205 -6.12 -0.07 -18.82
CA ALA A 205 -6.77 -1.29 -19.33
C ALA A 205 -7.81 -0.97 -20.42
N LEU A 206 -8.67 0.03 -20.20
CA LEU A 206 -9.65 0.46 -21.20
C LEU A 206 -9.01 0.94 -22.50
N ASN A 207 -7.83 1.59 -22.41
CA ASN A 207 -7.09 2.06 -23.59
C ASN A 207 -6.52 0.93 -24.45
N LYS A 208 -6.47 -0.31 -23.94
CA LYS A 208 -6.00 -1.49 -24.70
C LYS A 208 -7.12 -2.22 -25.42
N ILE A 209 -8.38 -1.85 -25.17
CA ILE A 209 -9.53 -2.52 -25.77
C ILE A 209 -9.92 -1.75 -27.04
N GLU A 210 -9.88 -2.43 -28.18
CA GLU A 210 -10.28 -1.85 -29.46
C GLU A 210 -11.77 -1.46 -29.44
N GLY A 211 -12.10 -0.31 -30.06
CA GLY A 211 -13.47 0.19 -30.16
C GLY A 211 -14.03 0.87 -28.91
N ILE A 212 -13.23 1.05 -27.85
CA ILE A 212 -13.67 1.74 -26.62
C ILE A 212 -13.20 3.20 -26.59
N LYS A 213 -14.15 4.15 -26.51
CA LYS A 213 -13.86 5.56 -26.22
C LYS A 213 -13.51 5.71 -24.73
N VAL A 214 -12.24 5.86 -24.42
CA VAL A 214 -11.73 5.96 -23.04
C VAL A 214 -12.32 7.20 -22.35
N PRO A 215 -12.94 7.04 -21.16
CA PRO A 215 -13.53 8.15 -20.42
C PRO A 215 -12.43 9.05 -19.82
N SER A 216 -12.75 10.33 -19.60
CA SER A 216 -11.84 11.20 -18.85
C SER A 216 -11.69 10.71 -17.40
N LYS A 217 -10.55 11.01 -16.77
CA LYS A 217 -10.30 10.70 -15.35
C LYS A 217 -11.41 11.19 -14.42
N ARG A 218 -12.00 12.36 -14.71
CA ARG A 218 -13.13 12.91 -13.96
C ARG A 218 -14.39 12.06 -14.12
N GLN A 219 -14.74 11.69 -15.35
CA GLN A 219 -15.90 10.83 -15.61
C GLN A 219 -15.74 9.47 -14.91
N LEU A 220 -14.57 8.84 -15.04
CA LEU A 220 -14.29 7.58 -14.37
C LEU A 220 -14.41 7.72 -12.84
N ASN A 221 -13.78 8.72 -12.24
CA ASN A 221 -13.83 8.90 -10.80
C ASN A 221 -15.25 9.16 -10.29
N ASN A 222 -16.06 9.95 -11.02
CA ASN A 222 -17.46 10.17 -10.68
C ASN A 222 -18.25 8.86 -10.76
N TYR A 223 -18.08 8.09 -11.83
CA TYR A 223 -18.74 6.80 -11.99
C TYR A 223 -18.35 5.81 -10.88
N LEU A 224 -17.04 5.69 -10.59
CA LEU A 224 -16.54 4.84 -9.51
C LEU A 224 -17.03 5.29 -8.13
N TYR A 225 -17.21 6.60 -7.92
CA TYR A 225 -17.78 7.11 -6.67
C TYR A 225 -19.21 6.60 -6.48
N ASP A 226 -20.06 6.70 -7.49
CA ASP A 226 -21.43 6.18 -7.45
C ASP A 226 -21.43 4.66 -7.25
N ARG A 227 -20.56 3.91 -7.96
CA ARG A 227 -20.45 2.45 -7.81
C ARG A 227 -19.97 2.01 -6.43
N ARG A 228 -19.04 2.74 -5.80
CA ARG A 228 -18.65 2.49 -4.40
C ARG A 228 -19.81 2.74 -3.46
N ARG A 229 -20.61 3.77 -3.70
CA ARG A 229 -21.80 4.06 -2.90
C ARG A 229 -22.87 2.98 -3.03
N GLU A 230 -23.07 2.43 -4.23
CA GLU A 230 -23.97 1.29 -4.47
C GLU A 230 -23.47 0.00 -3.80
N LYS A 231 -22.17 -0.31 -3.93
CA LYS A 231 -21.59 -1.57 -3.42
C LYS A 231 -21.38 -1.57 -1.90
N TYR A 232 -20.92 -0.46 -1.34
CA TYR A 232 -20.49 -0.37 0.06
C TYR A 232 -21.35 0.57 0.91
N GLY A 233 -22.34 1.24 0.33
CA GLY A 233 -23.17 2.23 1.03
C GLY A 233 -22.50 3.60 1.16
N ARG A 234 -22.99 4.41 2.10
CA ARG A 234 -22.48 5.78 2.35
C ARG A 234 -21.06 5.72 2.94
N ALA A 235 -20.23 6.69 2.57
CA ALA A 235 -18.84 6.77 3.05
C ALA A 235 -18.72 7.26 4.51
N THR A 236 -19.70 8.05 4.96
CA THR A 236 -19.81 8.49 6.35
C THR A 236 -20.64 7.48 7.12
N ILE A 237 -20.23 7.18 8.35
CA ILE A 237 -20.97 6.38 9.32
C ILE A 237 -21.01 7.13 10.64
N TYR A 238 -22.17 7.16 11.28
CA TYR A 238 -22.36 7.74 12.60
C TYR A 238 -22.22 6.67 13.69
N LEU A 239 -22.01 7.08 14.95
CA LEU A 239 -21.78 6.14 16.05
C LEU A 239 -22.93 5.15 16.23
N GLY A 240 -24.18 5.62 16.28
CA GLY A 240 -25.35 4.74 16.39
C GLY A 240 -25.54 3.81 15.19
N GLU A 241 -25.10 4.21 13.98
CA GLU A 241 -25.08 3.31 12.82
C GLU A 241 -24.01 2.22 12.96
N LEU A 242 -22.85 2.56 13.51
CA LEU A 242 -21.77 1.61 13.80
C LEU A 242 -22.19 0.63 14.91
N GLU A 243 -22.78 1.12 16.00
CA GLU A 243 -23.29 0.29 17.08
C GLU A 243 -24.34 -0.69 16.59
N LYS A 244 -25.30 -0.20 15.80
CA LYS A 244 -26.29 -1.07 15.15
C LYS A 244 -25.61 -2.13 14.27
N TRP A 245 -24.67 -1.72 13.43
CA TRP A 245 -23.95 -2.64 12.54
C TRP A 245 -23.20 -3.74 13.31
N ILE A 246 -22.62 -3.39 14.47
CA ILE A 246 -21.96 -4.31 15.39
C ILE A 246 -23.00 -5.25 16.00
N PHE A 247 -24.06 -4.69 16.61
CA PHE A 247 -25.11 -5.44 17.31
C PHE A 247 -25.75 -6.50 16.42
N ASP A 248 -26.08 -6.12 15.18
CA ASP A 248 -26.65 -7.00 14.14
C ASP A 248 -25.74 -8.20 13.78
N ARG A 249 -24.48 -8.20 14.24
CA ARG A 249 -23.46 -9.25 13.98
C ARG A 249 -22.89 -9.87 15.26
N THR A 250 -23.51 -9.66 16.42
CA THR A 250 -23.04 -10.26 17.69
C THR A 250 -23.52 -11.69 17.87
N THR A 251 -24.64 -12.06 17.23
CA THR A 251 -25.18 -13.41 17.27
C THR A 251 -24.19 -14.39 16.65
N ILE A 252 -23.95 -15.50 17.34
CA ILE A 252 -23.08 -16.57 16.87
C ILE A 252 -23.79 -17.30 15.73
N PRO A 253 -23.25 -17.29 14.50
CA PRO A 253 -23.92 -17.92 13.37
C PRO A 253 -23.89 -19.45 13.43
N ASP A 254 -24.83 -20.11 12.75
CA ASP A 254 -24.83 -21.56 12.59
C ASP A 254 -23.75 -22.04 11.61
N ASP A 255 -23.52 -21.32 10.51
CA ASP A 255 -22.42 -21.60 9.58
C ASP A 255 -21.06 -21.30 10.24
N GLU A 256 -20.13 -22.25 10.17
CA GLU A 256 -18.78 -22.09 10.70
C GLU A 256 -17.96 -20.99 10.00
N ASN A 257 -18.29 -20.67 8.76
CA ASN A 257 -17.57 -19.70 7.92
C ASN A 257 -18.22 -18.31 7.92
N GLU A 258 -19.39 -18.17 8.52
CA GLU A 258 -20.06 -16.88 8.59
C GLU A 258 -19.36 -15.96 9.60
N VAL A 259 -19.18 -14.71 9.19
CA VAL A 259 -18.41 -13.71 9.93
C VAL A 259 -19.31 -13.02 10.93
N PHE A 260 -18.85 -12.95 12.18
CA PHE A 260 -19.54 -12.27 13.26
C PHE A 260 -18.56 -11.44 14.10
N VAL A 261 -19.10 -10.50 14.86
CA VAL A 261 -18.37 -9.72 15.86
C VAL A 261 -18.36 -10.50 17.17
N PHE A 262 -17.22 -11.08 17.50
CA PHE A 262 -17.11 -11.94 18.69
C PHE A 262 -16.76 -11.17 19.96
N SER A 263 -16.25 -9.94 19.83
CA SER A 263 -15.90 -9.05 20.93
C SER A 263 -15.93 -7.60 20.47
N TYR A 264 -16.48 -6.71 21.30
CA TYR A 264 -16.56 -5.29 20.99
C TYR A 264 -16.71 -4.45 22.26
N TYR A 265 -16.44 -3.16 22.13
CA TYR A 265 -16.71 -2.15 23.14
C TYR A 265 -16.92 -0.80 22.44
N VAL A 266 -17.98 -0.09 22.81
CA VAL A 266 -18.29 1.24 22.32
C VAL A 266 -18.57 2.13 23.53
N LEU A 267 -18.00 3.33 23.51
CA LEU A 267 -18.19 4.32 24.56
C LEU A 267 -18.58 5.66 23.93
N GLU A 268 -19.76 6.13 24.32
CA GLU A 268 -20.29 7.45 24.00
C GLU A 268 -19.74 8.47 25.01
N ASP A 269 -18.59 9.05 24.69
CA ASP A 269 -18.02 10.20 25.41
C ASP A 269 -17.85 11.38 24.44
N LYS A 270 -17.36 12.53 24.91
CA LYS A 270 -17.07 13.74 24.10
C LYS A 270 -16.30 13.43 22.82
N VAL A 271 -15.41 12.43 22.89
CA VAL A 271 -14.79 11.80 21.72
C VAL A 271 -15.22 10.33 21.73
N PRO A 272 -16.05 9.89 20.77
CA PRO A 272 -16.54 8.53 20.77
C PRO A 272 -15.38 7.55 20.54
N THR A 273 -15.34 6.50 21.35
CA THR A 273 -14.34 5.44 21.21
C THR A 273 -15.01 4.12 20.91
N PHE A 274 -14.39 3.33 20.05
CA PHE A 274 -14.90 2.02 19.69
C PHE A 274 -13.74 1.05 19.44
N ARG A 275 -14.03 -0.22 19.66
CA ARG A 275 -13.18 -1.34 19.29
C ARG A 275 -14.08 -2.53 18.99
N LEU A 276 -13.78 -3.26 17.94
CA LEU A 276 -14.52 -4.45 17.52
C LEU A 276 -13.58 -5.47 16.92
N ALA A 277 -13.92 -6.75 17.05
CA ALA A 277 -13.15 -7.85 16.51
C ALA A 277 -14.04 -8.82 15.73
N LEU A 278 -13.65 -9.07 14.48
CA LEU A 278 -14.36 -9.92 13.53
C LEU A 278 -13.65 -11.27 13.40
N SER A 279 -14.42 -12.35 13.45
CA SER A 279 -13.93 -13.71 13.16
C SER A 279 -15.05 -14.61 12.65
N THR A 280 -14.74 -15.88 12.45
CA THR A 280 -15.69 -16.97 12.15
C THR A 280 -15.41 -18.11 13.14
N LYS A 281 -16.37 -19.01 13.39
CA LYS A 281 -16.13 -20.16 14.28
C LYS A 281 -14.94 -20.99 13.80
N LYS A 282 -14.79 -21.15 12.47
CA LYS A 282 -13.70 -21.89 11.87
C LYS A 282 -12.31 -21.31 12.19
N LEU A 283 -12.18 -20.00 12.05
CA LEU A 283 -10.90 -19.31 12.35
C LEU A 283 -10.59 -19.33 13.85
N LEU A 284 -11.61 -19.18 14.71
CA LEU A 284 -11.40 -19.26 16.16
C LEU A 284 -10.94 -20.65 16.60
N ASN A 285 -11.45 -21.73 15.99
CA ASN A 285 -11.07 -23.11 16.33
C ASN A 285 -9.57 -23.41 16.09
N ILE A 286 -8.89 -22.65 15.21
CA ILE A 286 -7.44 -22.78 14.99
C ILE A 286 -6.65 -22.54 16.28
N VAL A 287 -7.18 -21.71 17.20
CA VAL A 287 -6.51 -21.40 18.47
C VAL A 287 -6.33 -22.64 19.35
N CYS A 288 -7.19 -23.66 19.20
CA CYS A 288 -7.14 -24.90 19.97
C CYS A 288 -5.90 -25.76 19.66
N SER A 289 -5.16 -25.44 18.60
CA SER A 289 -4.00 -26.21 18.12
C SER A 289 -2.66 -25.47 18.30
N THR A 290 -2.61 -24.39 19.11
CA THR A 290 -1.42 -23.54 19.19
C THR A 290 -1.22 -22.87 20.55
N ASP A 291 0.05 -22.78 20.96
CA ASP A 291 0.48 -22.01 22.14
C ASP A 291 1.07 -20.65 21.76
N VAL A 292 1.07 -20.30 20.47
CA VAL A 292 1.72 -19.11 19.92
C VAL A 292 0.66 -18.15 19.38
N LEU A 293 0.60 -16.96 19.97
CA LEU A 293 -0.21 -15.86 19.45
C LEU A 293 0.67 -14.82 18.78
N HIS A 294 0.15 -14.28 17.69
CA HIS A 294 0.72 -13.17 16.97
C HIS A 294 -0.25 -12.02 17.00
N ILE A 295 0.24 -10.82 17.30
CA ILE A 295 -0.55 -9.62 17.16
C ILE A 295 0.32 -8.50 16.61
N ASP A 296 -0.23 -7.79 15.63
CA ASP A 296 0.40 -6.60 15.07
C ASP A 296 -0.66 -5.66 14.54
N ALA A 297 -0.39 -4.37 14.65
CA ALA A 297 -1.30 -3.36 14.14
C ALA A 297 -0.88 -2.90 12.75
N THR A 298 -1.87 -2.70 11.89
CA THR A 298 -1.66 -2.26 10.52
C THR A 298 -2.44 -0.98 10.21
N TYR A 299 -1.69 0.01 9.75
CA TYR A 299 -2.21 1.32 9.36
C TYR A 299 -2.36 1.47 7.85
N LYS A 300 -2.95 2.61 7.45
CA LYS A 300 -3.14 3.02 6.04
C LYS A 300 -4.11 2.11 5.28
N LEU A 301 -5.13 1.62 5.98
CA LEU A 301 -6.28 0.90 5.41
C LEU A 301 -7.55 1.75 5.49
N ILE A 302 -7.72 2.50 6.57
CA ILE A 302 -8.89 3.34 6.82
C ILE A 302 -8.54 4.82 6.62
N TRP A 303 -9.44 5.62 6.02
CA TRP A 303 -9.25 7.05 5.74
C TRP A 303 -9.06 7.87 7.01
N GLN A 304 -9.87 7.57 8.03
CA GLN A 304 -9.85 8.19 9.35
C GLN A 304 -8.57 7.88 10.13
N GLY A 305 -7.74 6.94 9.65
CA GLY A 305 -6.46 6.60 10.28
C GLY A 305 -6.56 5.57 11.39
N PHE A 306 -7.75 5.01 11.64
CA PHE A 306 -7.94 3.98 12.66
C PHE A 306 -7.03 2.76 12.44
N PRO A 307 -6.40 2.25 13.51
CA PRO A 307 -5.62 1.03 13.47
C PRO A 307 -6.51 -0.18 13.19
N VAL A 308 -5.95 -1.12 12.43
CA VAL A 308 -6.53 -2.44 12.20
C VAL A 308 -5.61 -3.46 12.85
N LEU A 309 -6.11 -4.18 13.84
CA LEU A 309 -5.36 -5.14 14.63
C LEU A 309 -5.50 -6.52 14.00
N VAL A 310 -4.40 -7.21 13.75
CA VAL A 310 -4.44 -8.57 13.20
C VAL A 310 -3.93 -9.51 14.26
N LEU A 311 -4.80 -10.43 14.69
CA LEU A 311 -4.44 -11.53 15.54
C LEU A 311 -4.34 -12.80 14.71
N GLY A 312 -3.30 -13.59 14.93
CA GLY A 312 -3.14 -14.88 14.26
C GLY A 312 -2.25 -15.84 15.03
N THR A 313 -1.98 -16.98 14.39
CA THR A 313 -1.00 -17.95 14.84
C THR A 313 -0.13 -18.41 13.67
N THR A 314 0.80 -19.31 13.92
CA THR A 314 1.67 -19.90 12.92
C THR A 314 1.74 -21.41 13.08
N ASP A 315 1.65 -22.14 11.98
CA ASP A 315 1.73 -23.61 11.96
C ASP A 315 3.18 -24.13 11.92
N LYS A 316 3.33 -25.46 11.85
CA LYS A 316 4.64 -26.12 11.75
C LYS A 316 5.36 -25.90 10.41
N ASN A 317 4.65 -25.45 9.38
CA ASN A 317 5.23 -25.01 8.11
C ASN A 317 5.62 -23.52 8.12
N ARG A 318 5.43 -22.85 9.26
CA ARG A 318 5.61 -21.41 9.44
C ARG A 318 4.70 -20.55 8.57
N LYS A 319 3.56 -21.10 8.18
CA LYS A 319 2.49 -20.33 7.56
C LYS A 319 1.71 -19.63 8.65
N PHE A 320 1.48 -18.34 8.44
CA PHE A 320 0.65 -17.53 9.32
C PHE A 320 -0.83 -17.82 9.03
N HIS A 321 -1.61 -18.02 10.08
CA HIS A 321 -3.04 -18.27 10.05
C HIS A 321 -3.76 -17.16 10.84
N PRO A 322 -4.52 -16.28 10.17
CA PRO A 322 -5.28 -15.24 10.88
C PRO A 322 -6.38 -15.88 11.72
N LEU A 323 -6.52 -15.42 12.96
CA LEU A 323 -7.59 -15.82 13.86
C LEU A 323 -8.71 -14.78 13.86
N CYS A 324 -8.37 -13.50 13.85
CA CYS A 324 -9.36 -12.42 13.78
C CYS A 324 -8.80 -11.12 13.23
N LEU A 325 -9.71 -10.22 12.87
CA LEU A 325 -9.42 -8.85 12.46
C LEU A 325 -10.11 -7.86 13.41
N GLY A 326 -9.31 -7.10 14.15
CA GLY A 326 -9.76 -6.02 15.01
C GLY A 326 -9.72 -4.67 14.32
N ILE A 327 -10.64 -3.79 14.69
CA ILE A 327 -10.63 -2.36 14.33
C ILE A 327 -10.87 -1.59 15.62
N SER A 328 -9.99 -0.64 15.93
CA SER A 328 -10.08 0.14 17.16
C SER A 328 -9.82 1.62 16.89
N THR A 329 -10.25 2.49 17.79
CA THR A 329 -9.90 3.91 17.72
C THR A 329 -8.43 4.16 18.03
N ASN A 330 -7.83 3.34 18.91
CA ASN A 330 -6.46 3.50 19.40
C ASN A 330 -5.74 2.12 19.48
N GLU A 331 -4.49 2.14 19.93
CA GLU A 331 -3.68 0.93 20.22
C GLU A 331 -3.28 0.92 21.70
N ARG A 332 -4.24 1.14 22.59
CA ARG A 332 -4.03 1.11 24.03
C ARG A 332 -4.17 -0.32 24.56
N GLN A 333 -3.79 -0.51 25.83
CA GLN A 333 -3.87 -1.81 26.50
C GLN A 333 -5.28 -2.39 26.42
N GLU A 334 -6.31 -1.55 26.60
CA GLU A 334 -7.71 -1.98 26.64
C GLU A 334 -8.23 -2.45 25.27
N ASP A 335 -7.60 -1.98 24.18
CA ASP A 335 -7.92 -2.43 22.82
C ASP A 335 -7.46 -3.88 22.60
N PHE A 336 -6.28 -4.21 23.10
CA PHE A 336 -5.73 -5.57 23.03
C PHE A 336 -6.40 -6.52 24.03
N GLN A 337 -6.74 -6.04 25.23
CA GLN A 337 -7.47 -6.82 26.24
C GLN A 337 -8.82 -7.28 25.72
N MET A 338 -9.56 -6.42 24.99
CA MET A 338 -10.85 -6.78 24.39
C MET A 338 -10.71 -7.97 23.41
N ILE A 339 -9.67 -7.95 22.57
CA ILE A 339 -9.43 -9.01 21.58
C ILE A 339 -9.01 -10.30 22.29
N PHE A 340 -8.03 -10.24 23.19
CA PHE A 340 -7.56 -11.42 23.92
C PHE A 340 -8.65 -12.02 24.81
N GLY A 341 -9.40 -11.17 25.53
CA GLY A 341 -10.49 -11.59 26.40
C GLY A 341 -11.60 -12.28 25.62
N GLY A 342 -12.04 -11.67 24.52
CA GLY A 342 -13.02 -12.29 23.62
C GLY A 342 -12.53 -13.61 23.02
N LEU A 343 -11.25 -13.71 22.66
CA LEU A 343 -10.67 -14.95 22.15
C LEU A 343 -10.68 -16.05 23.22
N LYS A 344 -10.28 -15.74 24.46
CA LYS A 344 -10.29 -16.67 25.59
C LYS A 344 -11.70 -17.14 25.92
N GLU A 345 -12.66 -16.22 25.96
CA GLU A 345 -14.08 -16.53 26.20
C GLU A 345 -14.66 -17.43 25.11
N LYS A 346 -14.39 -17.13 23.82
CA LYS A 346 -14.90 -17.94 22.70
C LYS A 346 -14.20 -19.29 22.57
N ALA A 347 -12.91 -19.39 22.89
CA ALA A 347 -12.23 -20.68 22.96
C ALA A 347 -12.91 -21.62 23.96
N LEU A 348 -13.26 -21.10 25.14
CA LEU A 348 -13.95 -21.86 26.18
C LEU A 348 -15.40 -22.18 25.78
N SER A 349 -16.18 -21.16 25.43
CA SER A 349 -17.63 -21.34 25.19
C SER A 349 -17.98 -22.10 23.91
N LEU A 350 -17.16 -22.01 22.86
CA LEU A 350 -17.44 -22.69 21.58
C LEU A 350 -16.78 -24.07 21.46
N PHE A 351 -15.64 -24.28 22.11
CA PHE A 351 -14.79 -25.47 21.89
C PHE A 351 -14.37 -26.19 23.17
N ASP A 352 -14.86 -25.75 24.33
CA ASP A 352 -14.47 -26.27 25.65
C ASP A 352 -12.94 -26.27 25.85
N HIS A 353 -12.28 -25.25 25.29
CA HIS A 353 -10.83 -25.15 25.26
C HIS A 353 -10.34 -24.02 26.18
N ILE A 354 -9.56 -24.40 27.19
CA ILE A 354 -8.88 -23.46 28.08
C ILE A 354 -7.64 -22.92 27.36
N LEU A 355 -7.72 -21.67 26.91
CA LEU A 355 -6.66 -21.04 26.14
C LEU A 355 -5.54 -20.49 27.05
N GLU A 356 -4.37 -21.13 26.99
CA GLU A 356 -3.16 -20.77 27.77
C GLU A 356 -1.92 -20.54 26.88
N PRO A 357 -1.91 -19.48 26.05
CA PRO A 357 -0.80 -19.20 25.15
C PRO A 357 0.46 -18.86 25.94
N ARG A 358 1.60 -19.35 25.45
CA ARG A 358 2.90 -19.18 26.11
C ARG A 358 3.81 -18.19 25.40
N VAL A 359 3.66 -18.05 24.09
CA VAL A 359 4.54 -17.23 23.25
C VAL A 359 3.72 -16.14 22.58
N LEU A 360 4.20 -14.90 22.69
CA LEU A 360 3.58 -13.74 22.07
C LEU A 360 4.55 -13.12 21.05
N VAL A 361 4.21 -13.21 19.77
CA VAL A 361 4.99 -12.60 18.67
C VAL A 361 4.41 -11.21 18.37
N CYS A 362 5.11 -10.17 18.80
CA CYS A 362 4.72 -8.77 18.57
C CYS A 362 5.95 -7.88 18.40
N ASP A 363 5.72 -6.57 18.29
CA ASP A 363 6.76 -5.53 18.27
C ASP A 363 7.26 -5.13 19.68
N ALA A 364 6.86 -5.90 20.70
CA ALA A 364 7.13 -5.67 22.12
C ALA A 364 6.55 -4.36 22.70
N ALA A 365 5.49 -3.81 22.10
CA ALA A 365 4.75 -2.71 22.71
C ALA A 365 4.18 -3.10 24.08
N GLN A 366 4.41 -2.26 25.10
CA GLN A 366 4.01 -2.55 26.48
C GLN A 366 2.50 -2.74 26.64
N ALA A 367 1.70 -2.00 25.86
CA ALA A 367 0.24 -2.14 25.84
C ALA A 367 -0.21 -3.56 25.49
N ILE A 368 0.48 -4.21 24.54
CA ILE A 368 0.20 -5.58 24.12
C ILE A 368 0.59 -6.57 25.23
N ILE A 369 1.77 -6.39 25.83
CA ILE A 369 2.31 -7.27 26.87
C ILE A 369 1.43 -7.22 28.13
N ASN A 370 1.08 -6.02 28.60
CA ASN A 370 0.22 -5.85 29.75
C ASN A 370 -1.17 -6.43 29.52
N ALA A 371 -1.74 -6.23 28.32
CA ALA A 371 -3.03 -6.80 27.96
C ALA A 371 -3.00 -8.33 27.98
N PHE A 372 -1.91 -8.93 27.51
CA PHE A 372 -1.73 -10.37 27.54
C PHE A 372 -1.68 -10.90 28.98
N ILE A 373 -0.87 -10.26 29.85
CA ILE A 373 -0.73 -10.65 31.25
C ILE A 373 -2.07 -10.55 31.98
N GLU A 374 -2.81 -9.46 31.77
CA GLU A 374 -4.12 -9.28 32.42
C GLU A 374 -5.10 -10.39 32.04
N VAL A 375 -5.16 -10.76 30.76
CA VAL A 375 -6.16 -11.72 30.27
C VAL A 375 -5.78 -13.17 30.56
N PHE A 376 -4.50 -13.53 30.39
CA PHE A 376 -4.04 -14.92 30.50
C PHE A 376 -3.37 -15.24 31.84
N GLY A 377 -3.13 -14.24 32.70
CA GLY A 377 -2.58 -14.39 34.05
C GLY A 377 -1.07 -14.66 34.12
N ASN A 378 -0.43 -15.02 33.00
CA ASN A 378 0.99 -15.38 32.93
C ASN A 378 1.77 -14.43 32.00
N ALA A 379 3.03 -14.17 32.37
CA ALA A 379 3.95 -13.44 31.50
C ALA A 379 4.31 -14.28 30.27
N PRO A 380 4.11 -13.77 29.04
CA PRO A 380 4.47 -14.49 27.84
C PRO A 380 5.98 -14.48 27.63
N VAL A 381 6.48 -15.49 26.92
CA VAL A 381 7.76 -15.35 26.21
C VAL A 381 7.50 -14.43 25.02
N VAL A 382 7.79 -13.13 25.21
CA VAL A 382 7.67 -12.13 24.15
C VAL A 382 8.74 -12.41 23.11
N ARG A 383 8.32 -12.79 21.90
CA ARG A 383 9.19 -12.98 20.75
C ARG A 383 9.23 -11.69 19.94
N MET A 384 10.34 -10.98 20.04
CA MET A 384 10.54 -9.72 19.33
C MET A 384 10.60 -9.96 17.81
N CYS A 385 9.71 -9.31 17.05
CA CYS A 385 9.72 -9.39 15.60
C CYS A 385 11.07 -8.90 15.02
N TRP A 386 11.79 -9.82 14.38
CA TRP A 386 13.11 -9.54 13.79
C TRP A 386 13.08 -8.49 12.70
N ALA A 387 12.02 -8.40 11.91
CA ALA A 387 11.92 -7.37 10.88
C ALA A 387 11.85 -5.96 11.48
N HIS A 388 11.17 -5.80 12.62
CA HIS A 388 11.13 -4.54 13.38
C HIS A 388 12.46 -4.28 14.08
N ALA A 389 13.00 -5.28 14.79
CA ALA A 389 14.29 -5.17 15.48
C ALA A 389 15.43 -4.79 14.51
N LYS A 390 15.59 -5.54 13.41
CA LYS A 390 16.61 -5.27 12.39
C LYS A 390 16.46 -3.88 11.79
N LYS A 391 15.23 -3.45 11.47
CA LYS A 391 14.99 -2.11 10.90
C LYS A 391 15.42 -1.01 11.88
N ASN A 392 15.07 -1.14 13.16
CA ASN A 392 15.41 -0.14 14.18
C ASN A 392 16.92 -0.11 14.43
N MET A 393 17.57 -1.28 14.57
CA MET A 393 19.03 -1.39 14.66
C MET A 393 19.71 -0.76 13.44
N GLN A 394 19.25 -1.06 12.22
CA GLN A 394 19.77 -0.47 10.98
C GLN A 394 19.65 1.04 10.95
N GLN A 395 18.49 1.59 11.36
CA GLN A 395 18.29 3.03 11.42
C GLN A 395 19.22 3.70 12.45
N LYS A 396 19.46 3.07 13.60
CA LYS A 396 20.42 3.61 14.58
C LYS A 396 21.85 3.54 14.04
N VAL A 397 22.28 2.41 13.49
CA VAL A 397 23.60 2.24 12.85
C VAL A 397 23.84 3.30 11.78
N GLN A 398 22.84 3.58 10.92
CA GLN A 398 22.97 4.60 9.88
C GLN A 398 23.18 6.01 10.43
N LYS A 399 22.64 6.30 11.62
CA LYS A 399 22.72 7.61 12.27
C LYS A 399 24.00 7.79 13.09
N THR A 400 24.48 6.74 13.75
CA THR A 400 25.49 6.86 14.82
C THR A 400 26.84 6.22 14.47
N VAL A 401 26.91 5.43 13.40
CA VAL A 401 28.14 4.68 13.03
C VAL A 401 28.69 5.22 11.70
N HIS A 402 30.02 5.32 11.59
CA HIS A 402 30.69 5.68 10.34
C HIS A 402 30.37 4.71 9.19
N LYS A 403 30.14 5.26 7.99
CA LYS A 403 29.75 4.52 6.77
C LYS A 403 30.60 3.28 6.47
N THR A 404 31.91 3.33 6.74
CA THR A 404 32.85 2.23 6.50
C THR A 404 32.55 0.99 7.35
N LYS A 405 32.04 1.17 8.57
CA LYS A 405 31.75 0.09 9.53
C LYS A 405 30.30 -0.37 9.52
N GLN A 406 29.37 0.44 8.97
CA GLN A 406 27.94 0.13 8.98
C GLN A 406 27.62 -1.26 8.41
N LYS A 407 28.22 -1.63 7.28
CA LYS A 407 27.96 -2.92 6.64
C LYS A 407 28.38 -4.09 7.54
N GLU A 408 29.55 -3.98 8.16
CA GLU A 408 30.10 -5.03 9.02
C GLU A 408 29.27 -5.21 10.29
N ILE A 409 28.88 -4.11 10.96
CA ILE A 409 27.99 -4.19 12.15
C ILE A 409 26.69 -4.90 11.82
N ILE A 410 26.05 -4.59 10.69
CA ILE A 410 24.80 -5.24 10.29
C ILE A 410 25.01 -6.73 10.02
N GLN A 411 26.14 -7.13 9.43
CA GLN A 411 26.48 -8.54 9.23
C GLN A 411 26.73 -9.28 10.55
N ASP A 412 27.37 -8.61 11.51
CA ASP A 412 27.60 -9.15 12.85
C ASP A 412 26.26 -9.29 13.62
N ILE A 413 25.35 -8.32 13.51
CA ILE A 413 23.97 -8.41 14.04
C ILE A 413 23.20 -9.56 13.40
N ASP A 414 23.30 -9.73 12.07
CA ASP A 414 22.69 -10.85 11.35
C ASP A 414 23.26 -12.21 11.82
N THR A 415 24.52 -12.22 12.24
CA THR A 415 25.17 -13.43 12.77
C THR A 415 24.72 -13.73 14.19
N LEU A 416 24.65 -12.71 15.05
CA LEU A 416 24.15 -12.82 16.43
C LEU A 416 22.68 -13.26 16.46
N HIS A 417 21.87 -12.80 15.49
CA HIS A 417 20.49 -13.28 15.30
C HIS A 417 20.41 -14.81 15.14
N ASN A 418 21.42 -15.43 14.53
CA ASN A 418 21.43 -16.88 14.29
C ASN A 418 21.83 -17.72 15.52
N ALA A 419 22.07 -17.10 16.68
CA ALA A 419 22.28 -17.83 17.93
C ALA A 419 21.12 -18.79 18.23
N THR A 420 21.43 -19.97 18.75
CA THR A 420 20.47 -21.07 18.91
C THR A 420 20.07 -21.38 20.35
N SER A 421 20.68 -20.70 21.33
CA SER A 421 20.33 -20.78 22.75
C SER A 421 20.65 -19.47 23.46
N TYR A 422 20.08 -19.28 24.66
CA TYR A 422 20.32 -18.10 25.47
C TYR A 422 21.78 -18.00 25.93
N GLU A 423 22.41 -19.12 26.29
CA GLU A 423 23.79 -19.15 26.76
C GLU A 423 24.74 -18.66 25.67
N VAL A 424 24.54 -19.16 24.45
CA VAL A 424 25.31 -18.74 23.28
C VAL A 424 25.03 -17.28 22.95
N PHE A 425 23.76 -16.87 22.96
CA PHE A 425 23.39 -15.49 22.63
C PHE A 425 23.98 -14.48 23.63
N ASN A 426 23.91 -14.77 24.93
CA ASN A 426 24.41 -13.89 25.97
C ASN A 426 25.93 -13.70 25.87
N ALA A 427 26.67 -14.81 25.77
CA ALA A 427 28.12 -14.74 25.67
C ALA A 427 28.54 -14.10 24.32
N ALA A 428 27.86 -14.40 23.20
CA ALA A 428 28.16 -13.79 21.91
C ALA A 428 27.82 -12.30 21.88
N SER A 429 26.80 -11.87 22.64
CA SER A 429 26.44 -10.46 22.80
C SER A 429 27.49 -9.69 23.59
N GLN A 430 28.10 -10.29 24.61
CA GLN A 430 29.23 -9.70 25.33
C GLN A 430 30.42 -9.47 24.38
N ALA A 431 30.80 -10.51 23.64
CA ALA A 431 31.88 -10.40 22.65
C ALA A 431 31.56 -9.38 21.54
N PHE A 432 30.29 -9.25 21.14
CA PHE A 432 29.84 -8.23 20.17
C PHE A 432 30.01 -6.82 20.72
N VAL A 433 29.62 -6.58 21.97
CA VAL A 433 29.75 -5.30 22.67
C VAL A 433 31.22 -4.90 22.77
N GLU A 434 32.10 -5.83 23.14
CA GLU A 434 33.54 -5.61 23.21
C GLU A 434 34.14 -5.26 21.84
N LYS A 435 33.78 -6.00 20.79
CA LYS A 435 34.24 -5.73 19.42
C LYS A 435 33.87 -4.30 18.98
N TRP A 436 32.65 -3.88 19.28
CA TRP A 436 32.10 -2.60 18.80
C TRP A 436 32.20 -1.46 19.82
N GLN A 437 32.91 -1.63 20.93
CA GLN A 437 33.01 -0.65 22.03
C GLN A 437 33.38 0.77 21.59
N THR A 438 34.15 0.90 20.49
CA THR A 438 34.51 2.22 19.92
C THR A 438 33.31 2.99 19.35
N GLN A 439 32.21 2.32 19.04
CA GLN A 439 30.96 2.90 18.56
C GLN A 439 29.99 3.11 19.73
N THR A 440 30.45 3.87 20.74
CA THR A 440 29.83 4.00 22.07
C THR A 440 28.33 4.31 22.02
N GLU A 441 27.90 5.28 21.21
CA GLU A 441 26.49 5.66 21.12
C GLU A 441 25.61 4.51 20.60
N PHE A 442 26.10 3.74 19.62
CA PHE A 442 25.39 2.58 19.11
C PHE A 442 25.36 1.44 20.14
N VAL A 443 26.50 1.14 20.75
CA VAL A 443 26.64 0.03 21.71
C VAL A 443 25.77 0.26 22.94
N ASN A 444 25.77 1.47 23.51
CA ASN A 444 24.91 1.81 24.65
C ASN A 444 23.43 1.62 24.29
N TYR A 445 23.01 2.12 23.13
CA TYR A 445 21.65 1.88 22.63
C TYR A 445 21.37 0.38 22.46
N PHE A 446 22.31 -0.36 21.90
CA PHE A 446 22.13 -1.79 21.63
C PHE A 446 21.99 -2.61 22.92
N GLN A 447 22.81 -2.32 23.93
CA GLN A 447 22.74 -2.98 25.23
C GLN A 447 21.41 -2.69 25.94
N GLU A 448 21.03 -1.42 26.04
CA GLU A 448 19.80 -1.03 26.74
C GLU A 448 18.55 -1.55 26.03
N GLU A 449 18.47 -1.40 24.71
CA GLU A 449 17.25 -1.70 23.98
C GLU A 449 17.13 -3.18 23.59
N TRP A 450 18.23 -3.78 23.11
CA TRP A 450 18.19 -5.11 22.46
C TRP A 450 18.80 -6.24 23.26
N LEU A 451 19.49 -5.95 24.37
CA LEU A 451 20.00 -6.99 25.29
C LEU A 451 19.28 -6.98 26.63
N LYS A 452 18.83 -5.81 27.13
CA LYS A 452 18.09 -5.70 28.40
C LYS A 452 16.58 -5.70 28.19
N LYS A 453 16.03 -4.72 27.45
CA LYS A 453 14.58 -4.58 27.31
C LYS A 453 13.94 -5.63 26.40
N HIS A 454 14.53 -5.87 25.22
CA HIS A 454 13.94 -6.74 24.21
C HIS A 454 14.93 -7.81 23.69
N PRO A 455 15.45 -8.73 24.53
CA PRO A 455 16.50 -9.68 24.14
C PRO A 455 16.07 -10.77 23.15
N ASN A 456 14.77 -11.04 23.06
CA ASN A 456 14.23 -12.23 22.40
C ASN A 456 14.07 -12.09 20.88
N TRP A 457 15.08 -11.58 20.16
CA TRP A 457 15.07 -11.41 18.69
C TRP A 457 15.94 -12.43 17.95
N PHE A 458 16.72 -13.26 18.64
CA PHE A 458 17.54 -14.33 18.06
C PHE A 458 16.74 -15.62 17.82
N LEU A 459 17.26 -16.55 17.00
CA LEU A 459 16.53 -17.78 16.57
C LEU A 459 16.12 -18.67 17.75
N GLY A 460 17.03 -18.88 18.70
CA GLY A 460 16.84 -19.75 19.86
C GLY A 460 15.95 -19.21 20.98
N ALA A 461 15.47 -17.96 20.91
CA ALA A 461 14.73 -17.32 22.02
C ALA A 461 13.42 -18.03 22.36
N ALA A 462 12.67 -18.44 21.34
CA ALA A 462 11.45 -19.24 21.48
C ALA A 462 11.37 -20.28 20.35
N PRO A 463 11.93 -21.48 20.53
CA PRO A 463 11.80 -22.56 19.55
C PRO A 463 10.34 -22.79 19.16
N CYS A 464 10.08 -23.27 17.95
CA CYS A 464 8.71 -23.51 17.44
C CYS A 464 7.84 -22.25 17.24
N SER A 465 8.39 -21.04 17.40
CA SER A 465 7.76 -19.79 16.94
C SER A 465 8.52 -19.18 15.75
N PRO A 466 7.83 -18.48 14.83
CA PRO A 466 8.48 -17.73 13.78
C PRO A 466 9.11 -16.44 14.31
N VAL A 467 10.09 -15.93 13.57
CA VAL A 467 10.86 -14.74 13.96
C VAL A 467 10.23 -13.44 13.45
N THR A 468 9.30 -13.51 12.49
CA THR A 468 8.68 -12.33 11.90
C THR A 468 7.21 -12.57 11.60
N ASN A 469 6.39 -11.54 11.82
CA ASN A 469 4.96 -11.50 11.55
C ASN A 469 4.58 -10.51 10.41
N ASN A 470 5.55 -9.78 9.85
CA ASN A 470 5.28 -8.66 8.92
C ASN A 470 4.79 -9.09 7.53
N ALA A 471 4.95 -10.36 7.15
CA ALA A 471 4.55 -10.85 5.83
C ALA A 471 3.03 -10.76 5.64
N PHE A 472 2.25 -11.03 6.68
CA PHE A 472 0.79 -11.02 6.60
C PHE A 472 0.21 -9.61 6.50
N ASN A 473 0.71 -8.66 7.31
CA ASN A 473 0.31 -7.25 7.20
C ASN A 473 0.64 -6.64 5.83
N ARG A 474 1.72 -7.11 5.20
CA ARG A 474 2.00 -6.78 3.80
C ARG A 474 0.99 -7.42 2.85
N ASN A 475 0.61 -8.68 3.06
CA ASN A 475 -0.41 -9.37 2.25
C ASN A 475 -1.75 -8.64 2.26
N ILE A 476 -2.25 -8.22 3.44
CA ILE A 476 -3.48 -7.40 3.58
C ILE A 476 -3.42 -6.14 2.71
N LYS A 477 -2.26 -5.47 2.73
CA LYS A 477 -2.04 -4.25 1.95
C LYS A 477 -1.94 -4.54 0.47
N ASP A 478 -1.22 -5.58 0.08
CA ASP A 478 -0.86 -5.82 -1.32
C ASP A 478 -1.93 -6.59 -2.09
N HIS A 479 -2.76 -7.40 -1.43
CA HIS A 479 -3.73 -8.29 -2.08
C HIS A 479 -5.17 -7.96 -1.70
N ASN A 480 -5.48 -7.78 -0.41
CA ASN A 480 -6.86 -7.51 0.00
C ASN A 480 -7.30 -6.07 -0.30
N THR A 481 -6.46 -5.09 0.04
CA THR A 481 -6.80 -3.66 -0.13
C THR A 481 -6.07 -3.00 -1.29
N LEU A 482 -5.10 -3.67 -1.92
CA LEU A 482 -4.26 -3.14 -3.01
C LEU A 482 -3.63 -1.76 -2.69
N ARG A 483 -3.34 -1.52 -1.41
CA ARG A 483 -2.86 -0.25 -0.82
C ARG A 483 -3.81 0.92 -1.03
N GLU A 484 -5.06 0.65 -1.37
CA GLU A 484 -6.13 1.64 -1.30
C GLU A 484 -6.58 1.78 0.16
N ARG A 485 -6.96 3.00 0.51
CA ARG A 485 -7.59 3.28 1.80
C ARG A 485 -9.08 3.44 1.57
N PHE A 486 -9.89 3.09 2.56
CA PHE A 486 -11.35 3.17 2.50
C PHE A 486 -11.91 3.97 3.68
N PRO A 487 -13.05 4.67 3.53
CA PRO A 487 -13.81 5.14 4.68
C PRO A 487 -14.15 3.96 5.62
N LEU A 488 -14.27 4.22 6.93
CA LEU A 488 -14.58 3.18 7.92
C LEU A 488 -15.79 2.32 7.50
N SER A 489 -16.89 2.93 7.06
CA SER A 489 -18.11 2.21 6.63
C SER A 489 -17.84 1.20 5.52
N HIS A 490 -17.10 1.59 4.49
CA HIS A 490 -16.72 0.72 3.39
C HIS A 490 -15.72 -0.35 3.84
N PHE A 491 -14.82 0.02 4.75
CA PHE A 491 -13.84 -0.92 5.29
C PHE A 491 -14.49 -2.02 6.12
N LEU A 492 -15.60 -1.77 6.82
CA LEU A 492 -16.34 -2.83 7.55
C LEU A 492 -16.83 -3.94 6.60
N ALA A 493 -17.36 -3.57 5.43
CA ALA A 493 -17.77 -4.53 4.41
C ALA A 493 -16.56 -5.31 3.85
N ILE A 494 -15.46 -4.60 3.57
CA ILE A 494 -14.22 -5.22 3.08
C ILE A 494 -13.60 -6.15 4.13
N ALA A 495 -13.61 -5.76 5.40
CA ALA A 495 -13.12 -6.54 6.53
C ALA A 495 -13.92 -7.84 6.68
N THR A 496 -15.25 -7.75 6.56
CA THR A 496 -16.14 -8.92 6.57
C THR A 496 -15.81 -9.88 5.43
N GLU A 497 -15.68 -9.37 4.19
CA GLU A 497 -15.28 -10.17 3.03
C GLU A 497 -13.89 -10.81 3.21
N MET A 498 -12.93 -10.06 3.74
CA MET A 498 -11.57 -10.57 4.00
C MET A 498 -11.56 -11.72 5.01
N VAL A 499 -12.26 -11.56 6.14
CA VAL A 499 -12.34 -12.59 7.18
C VAL A 499 -13.05 -13.83 6.66
N GLY A 500 -14.14 -13.66 5.88
CA GLY A 500 -14.82 -14.78 5.23
C GLY A 500 -13.91 -15.53 4.24
N GLN A 501 -13.13 -14.81 3.43
CA GLN A 501 -12.15 -15.40 2.51
C GLN A 501 -11.07 -16.19 3.27
N TRP A 502 -10.60 -15.68 4.41
CA TRP A 502 -9.63 -16.40 5.26
C TRP A 502 -10.22 -17.70 5.80
N SER A 503 -11.50 -17.69 6.21
CA SER A 503 -12.21 -18.86 6.71
C SER A 503 -12.40 -19.94 5.62
N ILE A 504 -12.78 -19.53 4.41
CA ILE A 504 -12.89 -20.45 3.27
C ILE A 504 -11.51 -21.01 2.87
N GLN A 505 -10.46 -20.19 2.93
CA GLN A 505 -9.11 -20.64 2.63
C GLN A 505 -8.61 -21.66 3.65
N SER A 506 -8.87 -21.45 4.95
CA SER A 506 -8.49 -22.41 6.00
C SER A 506 -9.25 -23.73 5.86
N CYS A 507 -10.48 -23.75 5.33
CA CYS A 507 -11.17 -25.00 5.00
C CYS A 507 -10.43 -25.87 3.98
N LYS A 508 -9.61 -25.28 3.09
CA LYS A 508 -8.83 -26.03 2.08
C LYS A 508 -7.50 -26.53 2.62
N GLU A 509 -7.11 -26.09 3.81
CA GLU A 509 -5.75 -26.24 4.33
C GLU A 509 -5.82 -26.80 5.76
N SER A 510 -5.52 -28.09 5.94
CA SER A 510 -5.33 -28.62 7.29
C SER A 510 -4.07 -28.02 7.92
N LEU A 511 -4.12 -27.73 9.23
CA LEU A 511 -2.95 -27.32 9.98
C LEU A 511 -2.00 -28.52 10.08
N PRO A 512 -0.80 -28.46 9.49
CA PRO A 512 0.11 -29.59 9.49
C PRO A 512 0.66 -29.82 10.90
N GLU A 513 0.48 -31.03 11.43
CA GLU A 513 1.06 -31.46 12.72
C GLU A 513 2.59 -31.59 12.67
N GLU A 514 3.14 -31.80 11.48
CA GLU A 514 4.57 -31.96 11.21
C GLU A 514 5.03 -31.04 10.07
N PRO A 515 6.30 -30.58 10.06
CA PRO A 515 6.84 -29.79 8.97
C PRO A 515 6.82 -30.60 7.65
N THR A 516 6.24 -29.99 6.62
CA THR A 516 6.22 -30.50 5.26
C THR A 516 7.61 -30.40 4.65
N ILE A 517 8.07 -31.49 4.04
CA ILE A 517 9.40 -31.57 3.43
C ILE A 517 9.26 -31.32 1.94
N GLU A 518 9.73 -30.17 1.48
CA GLU A 518 9.72 -29.83 0.05
C GLU A 518 10.70 -30.72 -0.73
N LEU A 519 10.46 -30.92 -2.03
CA LEU A 519 11.35 -31.67 -2.92
C LEU A 519 12.80 -31.15 -2.85
N LYS A 520 12.97 -29.83 -2.75
CA LYS A 520 14.27 -29.20 -2.59
C LYS A 520 14.97 -29.62 -1.29
N ASP A 521 14.24 -29.67 -0.19
CA ASP A 521 14.79 -30.09 1.10
C ASP A 521 15.25 -31.57 1.02
N TRP A 522 14.46 -32.44 0.35
CA TRP A 522 14.85 -33.81 0.03
C TRP A 522 16.12 -33.90 -0.82
N THR A 523 16.23 -33.12 -1.89
CA THR A 523 17.43 -33.08 -2.74
C THR A 523 18.64 -32.61 -1.94
N ASP A 524 18.51 -31.57 -1.12
CA ASP A 524 19.59 -31.05 -0.29
C ASP A 524 20.04 -32.08 0.76
N GLY A 525 19.08 -32.76 1.41
CA GLY A 525 19.33 -33.85 2.35
C GLY A 525 20.03 -35.04 1.70
N TYR A 526 19.58 -35.45 0.50
CA TYR A 526 20.20 -36.54 -0.27
C TYR A 526 21.62 -36.20 -0.73
N CYS A 527 21.82 -35.00 -1.28
CA CYS A 527 23.16 -34.53 -1.66
C CYS A 527 24.09 -34.46 -0.45
N TRP A 528 23.58 -34.01 0.70
CA TRP A 528 24.34 -33.98 1.94
C TRP A 528 24.68 -35.40 2.43
N ALA A 529 23.73 -36.33 2.37
CA ALA A 529 23.92 -37.72 2.80
C ALA A 529 25.06 -38.41 2.04
N LYS A 530 25.26 -38.07 0.75
CA LYS A 530 26.35 -38.60 -0.09
C LYS A 530 27.74 -38.00 0.15
N LYS A 531 27.85 -36.89 0.87
CA LYS A 531 29.16 -36.28 1.15
C LYS A 531 29.99 -37.21 2.03
N ASP A 532 31.28 -37.32 1.78
CA ASP A 532 32.18 -37.98 2.72
C ASP A 532 32.46 -37.03 3.90
N LEU A 533 31.69 -37.18 4.99
CA LEU A 533 31.77 -36.35 6.18
C LEU A 533 32.01 -37.24 7.39
N LYS A 534 33.02 -36.90 8.19
CA LYS A 534 33.31 -37.53 9.48
C LYS A 534 32.26 -37.08 10.51
N ILE A 535 31.28 -37.93 10.77
CA ILE A 535 30.24 -37.72 11.79
C ILE A 535 30.70 -38.40 13.09
N LYS A 536 30.62 -37.70 14.22
CA LYS A 536 30.93 -38.26 15.54
C LYS A 536 29.65 -38.41 16.36
N ILE A 537 29.54 -39.46 17.16
CA ILE A 537 28.46 -39.58 18.17
C ILE A 537 28.97 -38.90 19.44
N LEU A 538 28.22 -37.91 19.95
CA LEU A 538 28.57 -37.21 21.19
C LEU A 538 27.99 -37.91 22.41
N SER A 539 26.72 -38.27 22.32
CA SER A 539 25.99 -38.92 23.39
C SER A 539 24.89 -39.79 22.79
N SER A 540 24.49 -40.81 23.54
CA SER A 540 23.42 -41.71 23.16
C SER A 540 22.74 -42.20 24.41
N ASN A 541 21.44 -41.92 24.55
CA ASN A 541 20.62 -42.45 25.62
C ASN A 541 19.46 -43.28 25.03
N THR A 542 18.53 -43.69 25.89
CA THR A 542 17.36 -44.49 25.51
C THR A 542 16.37 -43.72 24.62
N ALA A 543 16.36 -42.39 24.67
CA ALA A 543 15.41 -41.54 23.94
C ALA A 543 15.97 -40.96 22.63
N TYR A 544 17.28 -40.70 22.54
CA TYR A 544 17.91 -40.11 21.35
C TYR A 544 19.41 -40.41 21.26
N THR A 545 19.94 -40.33 20.03
CA THR A 545 21.39 -40.20 19.77
C THR A 545 21.70 -38.79 19.31
N GLU A 546 22.73 -38.19 19.88
CA GLU A 546 23.26 -36.89 19.47
C GLU A 546 24.52 -37.07 18.61
N TYR A 547 24.49 -36.49 17.43
CA TYR A 547 25.55 -36.52 16.44
C TYR A 547 26.17 -35.14 16.27
N LEU A 548 27.48 -35.10 16.12
CA LEU A 548 28.24 -33.92 15.74
C LEU A 548 28.56 -33.97 14.26
N ILE A 549 28.18 -32.91 13.56
CA ILE A 549 28.35 -32.75 12.12
C ILE A 549 29.24 -31.56 11.83
N PRO A 550 30.36 -31.72 11.09
CA PRO A 550 31.15 -30.59 10.63
C PRO A 550 30.39 -29.80 9.55
N SER A 551 30.44 -28.49 9.63
CA SER A 551 29.93 -27.58 8.61
C SER A 551 30.99 -27.33 7.53
N SER A 552 30.61 -26.62 6.47
CA SER A 552 31.59 -26.16 5.46
C SER A 552 32.58 -25.13 6.00
N GLN A 553 32.34 -24.57 7.18
CA GLN A 553 33.18 -23.57 7.83
C GLN A 553 34.15 -24.19 8.84
N VAL A 554 34.23 -25.53 8.92
CA VAL A 554 35.05 -26.22 9.91
C VAL A 554 36.51 -25.79 9.84
N GLY A 555 37.08 -25.66 8.63
CA GLY A 555 38.49 -25.29 8.45
C GLY A 555 39.40 -26.08 9.38
N ASP A 556 40.22 -25.37 10.14
CA ASP A 556 41.13 -25.92 11.15
C ASP A 556 40.55 -25.90 12.58
N VAL A 557 39.25 -25.63 12.75
CA VAL A 557 38.60 -25.51 14.07
C VAL A 557 38.33 -26.89 14.65
N ASN A 558 38.79 -27.13 15.88
CA ASN A 558 38.41 -28.32 16.63
C ASN A 558 37.10 -28.11 17.41
N TYR A 559 36.33 -29.18 17.54
CA TYR A 559 35.10 -29.15 18.33
C TYR A 559 35.42 -28.96 19.81
N GLY A 560 34.66 -28.10 20.48
CA GLY A 560 34.84 -27.78 21.90
C GLY A 560 35.83 -26.65 22.17
N GLU A 561 36.53 -26.14 21.14
CA GLU A 561 37.32 -24.92 21.28
C GLU A 561 36.43 -23.75 21.72
N GLN A 562 36.83 -23.11 22.81
CA GLN A 562 36.23 -21.86 23.24
C GLN A 562 36.58 -20.74 22.24
N TRP A 563 35.68 -19.78 22.11
CA TRP A 563 35.88 -18.55 21.35
C TRP A 563 36.07 -17.41 22.34
N LEU A 564 37.01 -16.51 22.04
CA LEU A 564 37.41 -15.43 22.94
C LEU A 564 36.82 -14.07 22.53
N ASN A 565 36.52 -13.91 21.24
CA ASN A 565 35.98 -12.67 20.69
C ASN A 565 34.88 -12.98 19.66
N PHE A 566 34.24 -11.94 19.14
CA PHE A 566 33.10 -12.09 18.24
C PHE A 566 33.47 -12.71 16.89
N ASP A 567 34.65 -12.43 16.35
CA ASP A 567 35.09 -13.01 15.07
C ASP A 567 35.40 -14.51 15.21
N ASP A 568 35.92 -14.92 16.37
CA ASP A 568 36.03 -16.34 16.73
C ASP A 568 34.66 -16.98 16.89
N TYR A 569 33.68 -16.31 17.52
CA TYR A 569 32.31 -16.81 17.59
C TYR A 569 31.75 -17.11 16.19
N LYS A 570 31.87 -16.16 15.25
CA LYS A 570 31.40 -16.34 13.86
C LYS A 570 32.03 -17.54 13.16
N ARG A 571 33.31 -17.83 13.45
CA ARG A 571 34.03 -18.95 12.85
C ARG A 571 33.74 -20.27 13.55
N LYS A 572 33.86 -20.31 14.88
CA LYS A 572 33.86 -21.55 15.67
C LYS A 572 32.46 -22.06 16.00
N HIS A 573 31.51 -21.18 16.32
CA HIS A 573 30.16 -21.62 16.69
C HIS A 573 29.42 -22.28 15.52
N PHE A 574 29.60 -21.74 14.31
CA PHE A 574 28.97 -22.25 13.09
C PHE A 574 29.82 -23.30 12.35
N ALA A 575 30.97 -23.70 12.91
CA ALA A 575 31.83 -24.77 12.38
C ALA A 575 31.22 -26.17 12.57
N PHE A 576 30.34 -26.34 13.57
CA PHE A 576 29.75 -27.64 13.90
C PHE A 576 28.26 -27.53 14.21
N TRP A 577 27.51 -28.57 13.84
CA TRP A 577 26.10 -28.72 14.18
C TRP A 577 25.89 -29.96 15.05
N LYS A 578 25.08 -29.82 16.09
CA LYS A 578 24.58 -30.96 16.86
C LYS A 578 23.22 -31.36 16.30
N VAL A 579 23.05 -32.66 16.02
CA VAL A 579 21.78 -33.22 15.54
C VAL A 579 21.34 -34.31 16.50
N LYS A 580 20.17 -34.16 17.09
CA LYS A 580 19.55 -35.19 17.93
C LYS A 580 18.56 -35.96 17.08
N VAL A 581 18.74 -37.28 16.98
CA VAL A 581 17.82 -38.18 16.31
C VAL A 581 17.16 -39.07 17.37
N PRO A 582 15.83 -39.13 17.46
CA PRO A 582 15.12 -39.98 18.40
C PRO A 582 15.49 -41.45 18.23
N LYS A 583 15.39 -42.18 19.33
CA LYS A 583 15.47 -43.63 19.42
C LYS A 583 14.17 -44.06 20.10
N ASN A 584 13.26 -44.67 19.36
CA ASN A 584 12.12 -45.34 20.00
C ASN A 584 12.41 -46.84 20.02
N GLY A 585 12.06 -47.52 21.12
CA GLY A 585 12.22 -48.97 21.30
C GLY A 585 11.26 -49.84 20.48
N THR A 586 10.60 -49.28 19.47
CA THR A 586 9.69 -49.97 18.54
C THR A 586 10.14 -49.74 17.10
N GLU A 587 9.76 -50.65 16.20
CA GLU A 587 10.25 -50.78 14.81
C GLU A 587 10.07 -49.54 13.92
N ASN A 588 9.38 -48.48 14.38
CA ASN A 588 9.12 -47.24 13.64
C ASN A 588 9.62 -45.99 14.37
N VAL A 589 10.90 -45.67 14.23
CA VAL A 589 11.51 -44.44 14.76
C VAL A 589 11.02 -43.21 13.97
N ASN A 590 10.22 -42.33 14.58
CA ASN A 590 9.85 -41.05 13.98
C ASN A 590 11.02 -40.04 14.08
N TRP A 591 11.94 -40.12 13.13
CA TRP A 591 13.12 -39.26 13.05
C TRP A 591 12.79 -37.76 12.88
N LYS A 592 11.58 -37.40 12.42
CA LYS A 592 11.15 -36.01 12.24
C LYS A 592 11.01 -35.24 13.55
N LYS A 593 10.86 -35.96 14.67
CA LYS A 593 10.93 -35.38 16.03
C LYS A 593 12.36 -35.00 16.45
N GLY A 594 13.36 -35.25 15.60
CA GLY A 594 14.74 -34.85 15.83
C GLY A 594 14.94 -33.34 15.79
N SER A 595 16.13 -32.90 16.20
CA SER A 595 16.49 -31.50 16.25
C SER A 595 17.89 -31.25 15.72
N CYS A 596 18.16 -30.01 15.30
CA CYS A 596 19.47 -29.60 14.82
C CYS A 596 19.81 -28.17 15.26
N THR A 597 21.05 -27.94 15.67
CA THR A 597 21.53 -26.59 16.06
C THR A 597 21.90 -25.69 14.87
N CYS A 598 21.59 -26.08 13.63
CA CYS A 598 21.84 -25.21 12.49
C CYS A 598 20.75 -24.14 12.34
N PRO A 599 21.07 -22.91 11.89
CA PRO A 599 20.09 -21.84 11.72
C PRO A 599 18.89 -22.21 10.83
N GLN A 600 19.11 -23.07 9.83
CA GLN A 600 18.04 -23.52 8.93
C GLN A 600 16.96 -24.32 9.66
N PHE A 601 17.35 -25.11 10.66
CA PHE A 601 16.39 -25.90 11.44
C PHE A 601 15.47 -24.98 12.25
N TYR A 602 15.99 -23.97 12.93
CA TYR A 602 15.14 -22.97 13.61
C TYR A 602 14.28 -22.15 12.63
N LYS A 603 14.65 -22.12 11.34
CA LYS A 603 13.90 -21.46 10.27
C LYS A 603 12.85 -22.34 9.59
N LYS A 604 12.87 -23.66 9.71
CA LYS A 604 11.92 -24.53 8.99
C LYS A 604 11.42 -25.73 9.81
N TYR A 605 11.98 -25.95 10.99
CA TYR A 605 11.89 -27.19 11.79
C TYR A 605 12.37 -28.45 11.05
N ILE A 606 13.00 -28.29 9.89
CA ILE A 606 13.66 -29.33 9.12
C ILE A 606 14.93 -28.73 8.49
N CYS A 607 15.96 -29.56 8.31
CA CYS A 607 17.17 -29.15 7.62
C CYS A 607 17.85 -30.35 6.93
N LYS A 608 18.74 -30.05 5.98
CA LYS A 608 19.53 -31.06 5.27
C LYS A 608 20.37 -31.95 6.20
N HIS A 609 20.74 -31.47 7.39
CA HIS A 609 21.54 -32.25 8.35
C HIS A 609 20.69 -33.33 9.01
N LEU A 610 19.51 -32.99 9.55
CA LEU A 610 18.60 -33.97 10.13
C LEU A 610 18.10 -34.95 9.08
N LEU A 611 17.63 -34.43 7.93
CA LEU A 611 17.11 -35.25 6.84
C LEU A 611 18.18 -36.15 6.24
N GLY A 612 19.37 -35.60 5.96
CA GLY A 612 20.48 -36.36 5.40
C GLY A 612 21.03 -37.40 6.36
N LEU A 613 21.01 -37.14 7.68
CA LEU A 613 21.37 -38.13 8.69
C LEU A 613 20.32 -39.24 8.78
N ALA A 614 19.03 -38.91 8.73
CA ALA A 614 17.97 -39.91 8.65
C ALA A 614 18.12 -40.81 7.40
N ILE A 615 18.51 -40.25 6.26
CA ILE A 615 18.82 -41.03 5.04
C ILE A 615 20.02 -41.97 5.27
N ARG A 616 21.12 -41.49 5.87
CA ARG A 616 22.30 -42.34 6.17
C ARG A 616 21.98 -43.47 7.14
N LEU A 617 21.13 -43.20 8.13
CA LEU A 617 20.67 -44.17 9.12
C LEU A 617 19.55 -45.08 8.60
N LYS A 618 19.15 -44.92 7.33
CA LYS A 618 18.05 -45.67 6.69
C LYS A 618 16.69 -45.50 7.39
N LEU A 619 16.50 -44.40 8.12
CA LEU A 619 15.23 -44.00 8.75
C LEU A 619 14.31 -43.26 7.78
N ALA A 620 14.86 -42.75 6.67
CA ALA A 620 14.14 -42.02 5.64
C ALA A 620 14.58 -42.46 4.25
N THR A 621 13.62 -42.68 3.36
CA THR A 621 13.88 -42.96 1.93
C THR A 621 13.53 -41.73 1.11
N PRO A 622 14.49 -41.09 0.42
CA PRO A 622 14.20 -39.92 -0.39
C PRO A 622 13.40 -40.32 -1.64
N PRO A 623 12.45 -39.48 -2.09
CA PRO A 623 11.66 -39.72 -3.30
C PRO A 623 12.57 -39.77 -4.53
N LEU A 624 12.13 -40.45 -5.60
CA LEU A 624 12.95 -40.68 -6.80
C LEU A 624 13.32 -39.37 -7.49
N GLU A 625 12.39 -38.42 -7.51
CA GLU A 625 12.54 -37.08 -8.07
C GLU A 625 13.66 -36.32 -7.35
N ALA A 626 13.82 -36.51 -6.04
CA ALA A 626 14.91 -35.88 -5.29
C ALA A 626 16.30 -36.43 -5.67
N LYS A 627 16.33 -37.63 -6.27
CA LYS A 627 17.53 -38.30 -6.78
C LYS A 627 17.82 -37.96 -8.24
N ALA A 628 17.01 -37.12 -8.91
CA ALA A 628 17.18 -36.69 -10.30
C ALA A 628 18.38 -35.71 -10.47
N LEU A 629 19.55 -36.14 -9.99
CA LEU A 629 20.82 -35.52 -10.29
C LEU A 629 21.23 -35.96 -11.70
N PRO A 630 21.60 -35.05 -12.61
CA PRO A 630 21.95 -35.41 -13.98
C PRO A 630 23.13 -36.39 -13.99
N ILE A 631 22.89 -37.61 -14.49
CA ILE A 631 23.92 -38.62 -14.69
C ILE A 631 24.72 -38.21 -15.91
N GLY A 632 25.90 -37.63 -15.69
CA GLY A 632 26.78 -37.21 -16.77
C GLY A 632 26.21 -36.05 -17.59
N GLN A 633 26.45 -34.82 -17.15
CA GLN A 633 26.35 -33.68 -18.06
C GLN A 633 27.26 -33.94 -19.27
N LYS A 634 26.79 -33.59 -20.47
CA LYS A 634 27.57 -33.70 -21.71
C LYS A 634 28.96 -33.10 -21.47
N ARG A 635 29.98 -33.97 -21.47
CA ARG A 635 31.37 -33.55 -21.24
C ARG A 635 31.73 -32.51 -22.30
N LYS A 636 32.37 -31.41 -21.88
CA LYS A 636 32.99 -30.48 -22.84
C LYS A 636 33.95 -31.29 -23.73
N ARG A 637 34.05 -30.93 -25.02
CA ARG A 637 34.97 -31.59 -25.96
C ARG A 637 36.39 -31.60 -25.36
N GLY A 638 36.99 -32.79 -25.25
CA GLY A 638 38.34 -32.98 -24.71
C GLY A 638 38.41 -34.03 -23.60
N ARG A 639 39.58 -34.68 -23.46
CA ARG A 639 39.88 -35.64 -22.40
C ARG A 639 39.87 -34.94 -21.03
N PRO A 640 39.25 -35.51 -19.98
CA PRO A 640 39.35 -34.97 -18.63
C PRO A 640 40.82 -34.92 -18.19
N THR A 641 41.31 -33.74 -17.80
CA THR A 641 42.72 -33.46 -17.52
C THR A 641 43.29 -34.16 -16.28
N LYS A 642 42.51 -35.01 -15.59
CA LYS A 642 42.90 -35.65 -14.32
C LYS A 642 42.56 -37.14 -14.23
N SER A 643 42.71 -37.90 -15.32
CA SER A 643 42.95 -39.34 -15.15
C SER A 643 44.41 -39.53 -14.76
N ARG A 644 44.69 -39.90 -13.50
CA ARG A 644 46.03 -40.36 -13.10
C ARG A 644 46.45 -41.50 -14.05
N PRO A 645 47.72 -41.58 -14.46
CA PRO A 645 48.19 -42.67 -15.30
C PRO A 645 47.95 -44.00 -14.59
N ALA A 646 47.14 -44.84 -15.22
CA ALA A 646 47.01 -46.24 -14.85
C ALA A 646 48.14 -46.99 -15.54
N LEU A 647 49.10 -47.46 -14.75
CA LEU A 647 50.03 -48.59 -14.96
C LEU A 647 51.36 -48.26 -14.27
N ILE A 648 51.55 -48.85 -13.09
CA ILE A 648 52.86 -49.28 -12.64
C ILE A 648 53.08 -50.62 -13.37
N ILE A 649 54.05 -50.67 -14.28
CA ILE A 649 54.59 -51.94 -14.78
C ILE A 649 55.98 -52.06 -14.16
N GLN A 650 56.06 -53.06 -13.26
CA GLN A 650 57.21 -53.72 -12.60
C GLN A 650 58.51 -52.94 -12.40
#